data_AF-A0A9D3MKI0-F1
#
_entry.id   AF-A0A9D3MKI0-F1
#
_cell.length_a   1.000
_cell.length_b   1.000
_cell.length_c   1.000
_cell.angle_alpha   90.00
_cell.angle_beta   90.00
_cell.angle_gamma   90.00
#
_symmetry.space_group_name_H-M   'P 1'
#
loop_
_entity.id
_entity.type
_entity.pdbx_description
1 polymer ?
#
loop_
_entity_poly.entity_id
_entity_poly.type
_entity_poly.pdbx_seq_one_letter_code
_entity_poly.pdbx_strand_id
1 'polypeptide(L)'
;MFIPHMSMVELEAECFSKVLPKVVKMFNDLVEEISSQVGGMSSQNSELRAFLRNSLQAMVQILETLSGCVRHVCSFKDSLTLETVRSLPFCILKVLKDTFLHCKESEVVYGGRMSLVTDLLQALFKEAYSLQKSLIELLDRIALGSAASEQEVSDILAAIHSLLEICSVISNLDIALHANTWKFIIRQSVKYQALLEEQLHHGDIVSCLCDDLLASFHTCLEIAQQMKQSGTQENVQCPEFKLFQKTTKMCRFFANTLVHYVKEFTAFLAKSCGYFHHVYLQILSKLPPSLWSPPISSAHSGEMSSVVLVAMDALIAQLLPFRPFAEAVLAEKQPDAESGPELLFPHCLLLVNITGKLSSQPEEVLRLWCEGSRFPEDTPKLSVFQALFRSFRACSAERAVPVLVPGVMTNGQAQSLVSLHQHVCVQLSAFAATLPAAHFPQLERTLLEVLLQPDTQTALLATDVWCFMARYGTAELCLHHVVLAAHLIKACPGECYQRSHLAMLLRRMMFLMTPQHQDIGRRVERDVVSAAGAAVTGWLETGCRLGELEAVNVALAASLAVVRCEATGSESVSSVLRMVSRLWPRMCVSQVQAYRPVQCTLRLLLSISAILVQSVDSHVICQALTCLSSLLSQKCPDDVVLAALDFLSSLGKLFIPPEIQSQVLPKLSSLNID
;
A
#
# COMPACT_ATOMS: atom_id res chain seq x y z
N MET A 1 -2.25 -62.77 -14.71
CA MET A 1 -3.23 -61.98 -13.94
C MET A 1 -3.60 -62.81 -12.71
N PHE A 2 -2.86 -62.68 -11.58
CA PHE A 2 -2.95 -63.53 -10.38
C PHE A 2 -3.60 -62.83 -9.17
N ILE A 3 -4.07 -61.60 -9.35
CA ILE A 3 -4.50 -60.70 -8.27
C ILE A 3 -5.95 -60.90 -7.74
N PRO A 4 -6.93 -61.53 -8.43
CA PRO A 4 -8.34 -61.45 -8.01
C PRO A 4 -8.73 -62.27 -6.76
N HIS A 5 -7.78 -62.88 -6.04
CA HIS A 5 -8.04 -63.73 -4.87
C HIS A 5 -7.36 -63.26 -3.57
N MET A 6 -6.60 -62.16 -3.60
CA MET A 6 -5.94 -61.64 -2.39
C MET A 6 -6.84 -60.62 -1.69
N SER A 7 -6.87 -60.66 -0.36
CA SER A 7 -7.47 -59.58 0.44
C SER A 7 -6.66 -58.29 0.30
N MET A 8 -7.25 -57.13 0.62
CA MET A 8 -6.56 -55.83 0.54
C MET A 8 -5.29 -55.78 1.38
N VAL A 9 -5.33 -56.33 2.59
CA VAL A 9 -4.19 -56.36 3.52
C VAL A 9 -3.05 -57.22 2.95
N GLU A 10 -3.38 -58.38 2.37
CA GLU A 10 -2.39 -59.24 1.72
C GLU A 10 -1.83 -58.60 0.45
N LEU A 11 -2.66 -57.89 -0.33
CA LEU A 11 -2.24 -57.18 -1.52
C LEU A 11 -1.21 -56.09 -1.18
N GLU A 12 -1.44 -55.33 -0.12
CA GLU A 12 -0.51 -54.31 0.37
C GLU A 12 0.80 -54.93 0.90
N ALA A 13 0.69 -55.93 1.78
CA ALA A 13 1.84 -56.54 2.44
C ALA A 13 2.71 -57.40 1.51
N GLU A 14 2.11 -58.19 0.62
CA GLU A 14 2.83 -59.17 -0.20
C GLU A 14 3.15 -58.68 -1.61
N CYS A 15 2.41 -57.70 -2.13
CA CYS A 15 2.61 -57.18 -3.49
C CYS A 15 3.05 -55.72 -3.50
N PHE A 16 2.20 -54.78 -3.07
CA PHE A 16 2.45 -53.35 -3.28
C PHE A 16 3.70 -52.85 -2.57
N SER A 17 3.86 -53.14 -1.28
CA SER A 17 5.03 -52.70 -0.50
C SER A 17 6.37 -53.26 -1.01
N LYS A 18 6.37 -54.40 -1.70
CA LYS A 18 7.59 -55.05 -2.23
C LYS A 18 7.88 -54.69 -3.69
N VAL A 19 6.85 -54.50 -4.51
CA VAL A 19 6.97 -54.31 -5.96
C VAL A 19 7.00 -52.83 -6.34
N LEU A 20 6.13 -52.00 -5.76
CA LEU A 20 6.00 -50.59 -6.16
C LEU A 20 7.28 -49.75 -5.95
N PRO A 21 8.08 -49.94 -4.88
CA PRO A 21 9.37 -49.25 -4.77
C PRO A 21 10.33 -49.57 -5.93
N LYS A 22 10.26 -50.80 -6.49
CA LYS A 22 11.06 -51.19 -7.66
C LYS A 22 10.52 -50.55 -8.94
N VAL A 23 9.20 -50.36 -9.05
CA VAL A 23 8.57 -49.63 -10.16
C VAL A 23 9.02 -48.18 -10.17
N VAL A 24 9.03 -47.52 -9.01
CA VAL A 24 9.57 -46.15 -8.87
C VAL A 24 11.03 -46.10 -9.32
N LYS A 25 11.87 -47.02 -8.81
CA LYS A 25 13.28 -47.06 -9.20
C LYS A 25 13.45 -47.24 -10.71
N MET A 26 12.74 -48.21 -11.30
CA MET A 26 12.77 -48.45 -12.74
C MET A 26 12.33 -47.23 -13.56
N PHE A 27 11.30 -46.51 -13.10
CA PHE A 27 10.87 -45.27 -13.74
C PHE A 27 11.97 -44.20 -13.69
N ASN A 28 12.61 -44.02 -12.54
CA ASN A 28 13.68 -43.04 -12.37
C ASN A 28 14.91 -43.38 -13.21
N ASP A 29 15.30 -44.66 -13.24
CA ASP A 29 16.40 -45.15 -14.08
C ASP A 29 16.13 -44.80 -15.56
N LEU A 30 14.89 -44.97 -16.06
CA LEU A 30 14.52 -44.60 -17.43
C LEU A 30 14.64 -43.09 -17.71
N VAL A 31 14.25 -42.23 -16.75
CA VAL A 31 14.36 -40.77 -16.88
C VAL A 31 15.83 -40.33 -16.90
N GLU A 32 16.65 -40.90 -16.03
CA GLU A 32 18.10 -40.64 -15.97
C GLU A 32 18.81 -41.12 -17.25
N GLU A 33 18.46 -42.31 -17.75
CA GLU A 33 19.02 -42.83 -18.99
C GLU A 33 18.66 -41.94 -20.19
N ILE A 34 17.40 -41.48 -20.31
CA ILE A 34 17.00 -40.51 -21.33
C ILE A 34 17.86 -39.25 -21.23
N SER A 35 18.01 -38.69 -20.03
CA SER A 35 18.77 -37.45 -19.81
C SER A 35 20.25 -37.60 -20.20
N SER A 36 20.88 -38.75 -19.90
CA SER A 36 22.28 -39.03 -20.22
C SER A 36 22.54 -39.21 -21.72
N GLN A 37 21.63 -39.88 -22.43
CA GLN A 37 21.83 -40.25 -23.84
C GLN A 37 21.50 -39.11 -24.81
N VAL A 38 20.62 -38.18 -24.42
CA VAL A 38 20.29 -37.03 -25.29
C VAL A 38 21.47 -36.04 -25.41
N GLY A 39 22.34 -35.93 -24.40
CA GLY A 39 23.53 -35.09 -24.47
C GLY A 39 24.66 -35.61 -25.39
N GLY A 40 24.73 -36.92 -25.66
CA GLY A 40 25.94 -37.56 -26.21
C GLY A 40 25.99 -37.84 -27.71
N MET A 41 24.86 -37.82 -28.44
CA MET A 41 24.80 -38.41 -29.80
C MET A 41 24.16 -37.51 -30.86
N SER A 42 24.64 -37.55 -32.12
CA SER A 42 24.10 -36.73 -33.22
C SER A 42 22.68 -37.17 -33.64
N SER A 43 21.89 -36.24 -34.20
CA SER A 43 20.47 -36.40 -34.54
C SER A 43 20.15 -37.44 -35.63
N GLN A 44 21.16 -38.00 -36.30
CA GLN A 44 20.98 -38.99 -37.38
C GLN A 44 21.03 -40.45 -36.91
N ASN A 45 21.17 -40.70 -35.60
CA ASN A 45 21.38 -42.05 -35.09
C ASN A 45 20.04 -42.79 -34.90
N SER A 46 19.77 -43.79 -35.75
CA SER A 46 18.56 -44.63 -35.68
C SER A 46 18.45 -45.37 -34.34
N GLU A 47 19.59 -45.72 -33.74
CA GLU A 47 19.70 -46.35 -32.42
C GLU A 47 19.21 -45.43 -31.31
N LEU A 48 19.58 -44.14 -31.35
CA LEU A 48 19.10 -43.14 -30.40
C LEU A 48 17.58 -42.97 -30.50
N ARG A 49 17.05 -42.92 -31.73
CA ARG A 49 15.59 -42.83 -31.93
C ARG A 49 14.87 -44.05 -31.36
N ALA A 50 15.36 -45.25 -31.61
CA ALA A 50 14.77 -46.48 -31.08
C ALA A 50 14.84 -46.51 -29.55
N PHE A 51 15.99 -46.14 -28.97
CA PHE A 51 16.18 -46.04 -27.53
C PHE A 51 15.17 -45.09 -26.88
N LEU A 52 15.12 -43.82 -27.31
CA LEU A 52 14.22 -42.82 -26.72
C LEU A 52 12.75 -43.23 -26.79
N ARG A 53 12.33 -43.80 -27.93
CA ARG A 53 10.96 -44.27 -28.12
C ARG A 53 10.65 -45.47 -27.24
N ASN A 54 11.57 -46.43 -27.11
CA ASN A 54 11.39 -47.60 -26.25
C ASN A 54 11.30 -47.19 -24.77
N SER A 55 12.15 -46.28 -24.31
CA SER A 55 12.13 -45.79 -22.92
C SER A 55 10.82 -45.05 -22.61
N LEU A 56 10.38 -44.13 -23.48
CA LEU A 56 9.10 -43.44 -23.30
C LEU A 56 7.90 -44.40 -23.36
N GLN A 57 7.92 -45.38 -24.26
CA GLN A 57 6.88 -46.40 -24.33
C GLN A 57 6.81 -47.24 -23.04
N ALA A 58 7.96 -47.59 -22.46
CA ALA A 58 8.02 -48.27 -21.18
C ALA A 58 7.43 -47.39 -20.04
N MET A 59 7.74 -46.09 -20.03
CA MET A 59 7.15 -45.14 -19.07
C MET A 59 5.62 -45.08 -19.20
N VAL A 60 5.08 -45.03 -20.42
CA VAL A 60 3.62 -45.07 -20.66
C VAL A 60 3.00 -46.35 -20.11
N GLN A 61 3.62 -47.50 -20.37
CA GLN A 61 3.13 -48.81 -19.86
C GLN A 61 3.15 -48.89 -18.34
N ILE A 62 4.13 -48.26 -17.68
CA ILE A 62 4.16 -48.15 -16.22
C ILE A 62 2.92 -47.39 -15.71
N LEU A 63 2.60 -46.24 -16.30
CA LEU A 63 1.42 -45.44 -15.92
C LEU A 63 0.09 -46.19 -16.16
N GLU A 64 -0.03 -46.90 -17.28
CA GLU A 64 -1.20 -47.73 -17.59
C GLU A 64 -1.38 -48.86 -16.57
N THR A 65 -0.27 -49.49 -16.17
CA THR A 65 -0.26 -50.56 -15.17
C THR A 65 -0.67 -50.04 -13.79
N LEU A 66 -0.11 -48.90 -13.37
CA LEU A 66 -0.50 -48.23 -12.13
C LEU A 66 -1.98 -47.83 -12.14
N SER A 67 -2.49 -47.33 -13.26
CA SER A 67 -3.91 -47.03 -13.44
C SER A 67 -4.78 -48.28 -13.31
N GLY A 68 -4.30 -49.43 -13.80
CA GLY A 68 -4.91 -50.73 -13.58
C GLY A 68 -4.97 -51.13 -12.11
N CYS A 69 -3.90 -50.91 -11.35
CA CYS A 69 -3.85 -51.15 -9.91
C CYS A 69 -4.88 -50.29 -9.17
N VAL A 70 -4.96 -48.99 -9.47
CA VAL A 70 -5.95 -48.09 -8.85
C VAL A 70 -7.38 -48.53 -9.15
N ARG A 71 -7.69 -48.84 -10.41
CA ARG A 71 -9.03 -49.33 -10.79
C ARG A 71 -9.40 -50.63 -10.06
N HIS A 72 -8.44 -51.53 -9.86
CA HIS A 72 -8.67 -52.75 -9.09
C HIS A 72 -8.94 -52.44 -7.62
N VAL A 73 -8.13 -51.59 -6.98
CA VAL A 73 -8.34 -51.17 -5.59
C VAL A 73 -9.70 -50.48 -5.41
N CYS A 74 -10.08 -49.59 -6.33
CA CYS A 74 -11.38 -48.93 -6.33
C CYS A 74 -12.56 -49.87 -6.65
N SER A 75 -12.35 -51.11 -7.10
CA SER A 75 -13.45 -52.06 -7.33
C SER A 75 -13.96 -52.71 -6.05
N PHE A 76 -13.19 -52.65 -4.96
CA PHE A 76 -13.60 -53.17 -3.66
C PHE A 76 -14.71 -52.27 -3.08
N LYS A 77 -15.72 -52.91 -2.46
CA LYS A 77 -16.91 -52.22 -1.94
C LYS A 77 -16.73 -51.66 -0.53
N ASP A 78 -15.74 -52.15 0.19
CA ASP A 78 -15.49 -51.79 1.59
C ASP A 78 -14.88 -50.39 1.71
N SER A 79 -15.06 -49.75 2.87
CA SER A 79 -14.42 -48.48 3.18
C SER A 79 -12.90 -48.65 3.19
N LEU A 80 -12.21 -47.87 2.37
CA LEU A 80 -10.75 -47.90 2.27
C LEU A 80 -10.12 -47.09 3.41
N THR A 81 -9.13 -47.68 4.08
CA THR A 81 -8.24 -46.98 5.02
C THR A 81 -6.86 -46.83 4.37
N LEU A 82 -6.16 -45.73 4.66
CA LEU A 82 -4.88 -45.45 4.01
C LEU A 82 -3.82 -46.50 4.36
N GLU A 83 -3.89 -47.10 5.56
CA GLU A 83 -3.02 -48.19 5.97
C GLU A 83 -3.10 -49.41 5.02
N THR A 84 -4.29 -49.72 4.52
CA THR A 84 -4.53 -50.92 3.70
C THR A 84 -4.08 -50.78 2.24
N VAL A 85 -3.74 -49.58 1.80
CA VAL A 85 -3.35 -49.29 0.41
C VAL A 85 -2.14 -48.36 0.32
N ARG A 86 -1.43 -48.15 1.43
CA ARG A 86 -0.45 -47.07 1.63
C ARG A 86 0.55 -46.95 0.49
N SER A 87 1.17 -48.04 0.07
CA SER A 87 2.26 -48.02 -0.91
C SER A 87 1.83 -47.53 -2.28
N LEU A 88 0.55 -47.72 -2.65
CA LEU A 88 0.06 -47.40 -3.99
C LEU A 88 -0.06 -45.88 -4.24
N PRO A 89 -0.77 -45.08 -3.43
CA PRO A 89 -0.81 -43.63 -3.58
C PRO A 89 0.58 -42.99 -3.60
N PHE A 90 1.49 -43.37 -2.70
CA PHE A 90 2.83 -42.77 -2.64
C PHE A 90 3.70 -43.13 -3.85
N CYS A 91 3.61 -44.36 -4.35
CA CYS A 91 4.25 -44.74 -5.61
C CYS A 91 3.75 -43.87 -6.77
N ILE A 92 2.42 -43.70 -6.88
CA ILE A 92 1.81 -42.95 -7.96
C ILE A 92 2.17 -41.46 -7.86
N LEU A 93 2.11 -40.87 -6.67
CA LEU A 93 2.49 -39.47 -6.44
C LEU A 93 3.91 -39.19 -6.93
N LYS A 94 4.86 -40.07 -6.60
CA LYS A 94 6.25 -39.92 -7.04
C LYS A 94 6.39 -40.05 -8.55
N VAL A 95 5.82 -41.10 -9.15
CA VAL A 95 5.86 -41.31 -10.61
C VAL A 95 5.18 -40.17 -11.35
N LEU A 96 4.05 -39.65 -10.87
CA LEU A 96 3.35 -38.51 -11.48
C LEU A 96 4.20 -37.24 -11.44
N LYS A 97 4.81 -36.92 -10.30
CA LYS A 97 5.70 -35.76 -10.17
C LYS A 97 6.82 -35.81 -11.21
N ASP A 98 7.52 -36.93 -11.28
CA ASP A 98 8.65 -37.11 -12.19
C ASP A 98 8.18 -37.11 -13.66
N THR A 99 7.00 -37.68 -13.94
CA THR A 99 6.39 -37.64 -15.28
C THR A 99 6.05 -36.21 -15.72
N PHE A 100 5.35 -35.43 -14.88
CA PHE A 100 4.97 -34.07 -15.23
C PHE A 100 6.18 -33.14 -15.34
N LEU A 101 7.20 -33.34 -14.49
CA LEU A 101 8.45 -32.60 -14.58
C LEU A 101 9.15 -32.89 -15.90
N HIS A 102 9.27 -34.16 -16.27
CA HIS A 102 9.84 -34.57 -17.56
C HIS A 102 9.06 -33.99 -18.75
N CYS A 103 7.73 -33.98 -18.69
CA CYS A 103 6.89 -33.34 -19.71
C CYS A 103 7.13 -31.82 -19.80
N LYS A 104 7.27 -31.13 -18.66
CA LYS A 104 7.51 -29.69 -18.59
C LYS A 104 8.89 -29.30 -19.11
N GLU A 105 9.92 -30.09 -18.80
CA GLU A 105 11.30 -29.85 -19.22
C GLU A 105 11.60 -30.45 -20.60
N SER A 106 10.61 -31.07 -21.26
CA SER A 106 10.82 -31.79 -22.51
C SER A 106 11.49 -30.96 -23.60
N GLU A 107 11.16 -29.66 -23.72
CA GLU A 107 11.81 -28.77 -24.70
C GLU A 107 13.32 -28.66 -24.48
N VAL A 108 13.75 -28.59 -23.22
CA VAL A 108 15.16 -28.55 -22.83
C VAL A 108 15.81 -29.91 -23.01
N VAL A 109 15.14 -30.98 -22.56
CA VAL A 109 15.67 -32.34 -22.59
C VAL A 109 15.89 -32.81 -24.03
N TYR A 110 14.90 -32.66 -24.91
CA TYR A 110 14.96 -33.20 -26.28
C TYR A 110 15.48 -32.21 -27.32
N GLY A 111 15.35 -30.89 -27.08
CA GLY A 111 15.78 -29.84 -27.99
C GLY A 111 15.30 -30.06 -29.43
N GLY A 112 16.23 -29.94 -30.39
CA GLY A 112 15.94 -30.16 -31.82
C GLY A 112 15.47 -31.58 -32.20
N ARG A 113 15.41 -32.52 -31.25
CA ARG A 113 15.00 -33.92 -31.46
C ARG A 113 13.57 -34.21 -30.98
N MET A 114 12.86 -33.19 -30.51
CA MET A 114 11.48 -33.30 -30.03
C MET A 114 10.55 -34.03 -31.01
N SER A 115 10.72 -33.77 -32.31
CA SER A 115 9.91 -34.36 -33.39
C SER A 115 10.00 -35.89 -33.45
N LEU A 116 11.01 -36.51 -32.84
CA LEU A 116 11.16 -37.97 -32.80
C LEU A 116 10.24 -38.66 -31.78
N VAL A 117 9.76 -37.91 -30.79
CA VAL A 117 9.12 -38.44 -29.57
C VAL A 117 7.85 -37.68 -29.15
N THR A 118 7.44 -36.66 -29.90
CA THR A 118 6.30 -35.80 -29.54
C THR A 118 5.01 -36.59 -29.31
N ASP A 119 4.74 -37.60 -30.13
CA ASP A 119 3.58 -38.48 -30.01
C ASP A 119 3.58 -39.27 -28.70
N LEU A 120 4.75 -39.80 -28.30
CA LEU A 120 4.91 -40.54 -27.05
C LEU A 120 4.88 -39.64 -25.81
N LEU A 121 5.40 -38.41 -25.91
CA LEU A 121 5.29 -37.43 -24.82
C LEU A 121 3.83 -37.01 -24.59
N GLN A 122 3.06 -36.83 -25.66
CA GLN A 122 1.61 -36.57 -25.55
C GLN A 122 0.86 -37.75 -24.94
N ALA A 123 1.20 -38.99 -25.34
CA ALA A 123 0.64 -40.20 -24.74
C ALA A 123 0.99 -40.31 -23.25
N LEU A 124 2.25 -40.05 -22.89
CA LEU A 124 2.74 -40.04 -21.51
C LEU A 124 1.98 -39.03 -20.65
N PHE A 125 1.84 -37.78 -21.13
CA PHE A 125 1.09 -36.74 -20.43
C PHE A 125 -0.39 -37.11 -20.24
N LYS A 126 -1.02 -37.67 -21.28
CA LYS A 126 -2.43 -38.09 -21.22
C LYS A 126 -2.65 -39.21 -20.20
N GLU A 127 -1.78 -40.21 -20.17
CA GLU A 127 -1.85 -41.29 -19.18
C GLU A 127 -1.54 -40.79 -17.77
N ALA A 128 -0.60 -39.86 -17.60
CA ALA A 128 -0.33 -39.21 -16.31
C ALA A 128 -1.56 -38.44 -15.80
N TYR A 129 -2.23 -37.68 -16.68
CA TYR A 129 -3.47 -36.98 -16.35
C TYR A 129 -4.57 -37.94 -15.88
N SER A 130 -4.75 -39.05 -16.62
CA SER A 130 -5.73 -40.09 -16.30
C SER A 130 -5.44 -40.79 -14.97
N LEU A 131 -4.17 -41.11 -14.73
CA LEU A 131 -3.69 -41.71 -13.49
C LEU A 131 -3.88 -40.76 -12.30
N GLN A 132 -3.57 -39.47 -12.46
CA GLN A 132 -3.78 -38.48 -11.40
C GLN A 132 -5.26 -38.34 -11.04
N LYS A 133 -6.16 -38.33 -12.04
CA LYS A 133 -7.60 -38.32 -11.79
C LYS A 133 -8.03 -39.56 -11.00
N SER A 134 -7.54 -40.74 -11.38
CA SER A 134 -7.83 -42.00 -10.70
C SER A 134 -7.29 -42.01 -9.26
N LEU A 135 -6.10 -41.44 -9.03
CA LEU A 135 -5.51 -41.26 -7.71
C LEU A 135 -6.36 -40.34 -6.83
N ILE A 136 -6.81 -39.20 -7.36
CA ILE A 136 -7.69 -38.27 -6.65
C ILE A 136 -9.00 -38.98 -6.24
N GLU A 137 -9.59 -39.77 -7.14
CA GLU A 137 -10.79 -40.57 -6.84
C GLU A 137 -10.53 -41.64 -5.76
N LEU A 138 -9.36 -42.27 -5.78
CA LEU A 138 -8.94 -43.23 -4.75
C LEU A 138 -8.81 -42.53 -3.38
N LEU A 139 -8.09 -41.42 -3.31
CA LEU A 139 -7.88 -40.66 -2.08
C LEU A 139 -9.19 -40.09 -1.53
N ASP A 140 -10.15 -39.71 -2.38
CA ASP A 140 -11.48 -39.26 -1.96
C ASP A 140 -12.28 -40.35 -1.23
N ARG A 141 -12.09 -41.62 -1.59
CA ARG A 141 -12.75 -42.77 -0.97
C ARG A 141 -12.14 -43.15 0.38
N ILE A 142 -10.92 -42.72 0.65
CA ILE A 142 -10.28 -42.96 1.94
C ILE A 142 -10.99 -42.12 2.99
N ALA A 143 -11.47 -42.79 4.04
CA ALA A 143 -12.15 -42.15 5.16
C ALA A 143 -11.25 -42.17 6.40
N LEU A 144 -10.90 -40.99 6.91
CA LEU A 144 -10.36 -40.85 8.26
C LEU A 144 -11.51 -40.78 9.26
N GLY A 145 -11.49 -41.65 10.26
CA GLY A 145 -12.36 -41.55 11.42
C GLY A 145 -11.83 -40.53 12.43
N SER A 146 -12.66 -40.15 13.42
CA SER A 146 -12.25 -39.29 14.54
C SER A 146 -11.23 -39.95 15.49
N ALA A 147 -10.95 -41.24 15.30
CA ALA A 147 -9.96 -42.03 16.04
C ALA A 147 -8.82 -42.51 15.12
N ALA A 148 -8.55 -41.77 14.03
CA ALA A 148 -7.45 -42.08 13.11
C ALA A 148 -6.10 -42.14 13.84
N SER A 149 -5.23 -43.04 13.41
CA SER A 149 -3.89 -43.18 13.99
C SER A 149 -3.01 -41.97 13.61
N GLU A 150 -2.00 -41.66 14.43
CA GLU A 150 -1.00 -40.62 14.08
C GLU A 150 -0.33 -40.92 12.73
N GLN A 151 -0.18 -42.20 12.39
CA GLN A 151 0.38 -42.63 11.13
C GLN A 151 -0.54 -42.33 9.94
N GLU A 152 -1.86 -42.56 10.07
CA GLU A 152 -2.84 -42.22 9.04
C GLU A 152 -2.91 -40.71 8.79
N VAL A 153 -2.83 -39.91 9.85
CA VAL A 153 -2.76 -38.44 9.78
C VAL A 153 -1.48 -38.01 9.04
N SER A 154 -0.33 -38.56 9.43
CA SER A 154 0.96 -38.29 8.77
C SER A 154 0.94 -38.65 7.29
N ASP A 155 0.26 -39.75 6.93
CA ASP A 155 0.20 -40.21 5.55
C ASP A 155 -0.66 -39.29 4.67
N ILE A 156 -1.78 -38.77 5.20
CA ILE A 156 -2.61 -37.81 4.47
C ILE A 156 -1.91 -36.46 4.34
N LEU A 157 -1.18 -36.02 5.36
CA LEU A 157 -0.32 -34.83 5.25
C LEU A 157 0.71 -35.01 4.13
N ALA A 158 1.43 -36.13 4.13
CA ALA A 158 2.42 -36.43 3.10
C ALA A 158 1.79 -36.49 1.69
N ALA A 159 0.58 -37.03 1.56
CA ALA A 159 -0.16 -37.04 0.29
C ALA A 159 -0.54 -35.62 -0.17
N ILE A 160 -1.04 -34.76 0.74
CA ILE A 160 -1.36 -33.36 0.45
C ILE A 160 -0.11 -32.58 0.02
N HIS A 161 1.00 -32.73 0.76
CA HIS A 161 2.26 -32.05 0.43
C HIS A 161 2.86 -32.55 -0.88
N SER A 162 2.79 -33.85 -1.16
CA SER A 162 3.23 -34.40 -2.45
C SER A 162 2.38 -33.86 -3.62
N LEU A 163 1.06 -33.70 -3.41
CA LEU A 163 0.19 -33.07 -4.41
C LEU A 163 0.49 -31.57 -4.59
N LEU A 164 0.89 -30.87 -3.52
CA LEU A 164 1.34 -29.50 -3.59
C LEU A 164 2.64 -29.37 -4.42
N GLU A 165 3.59 -30.29 -4.24
CA GLU A 165 4.77 -30.37 -5.10
C GLU A 165 4.42 -30.66 -6.56
N ILE A 166 3.44 -31.53 -6.82
CA ILE A 166 2.94 -31.75 -8.18
C ILE A 166 2.29 -30.47 -8.73
N CYS A 167 1.50 -29.73 -7.93
CA CYS A 167 0.88 -28.46 -8.32
C CYS A 167 1.92 -27.46 -8.87
N SER A 168 3.04 -27.28 -8.16
CA SER A 168 4.09 -26.34 -8.60
C SER A 168 4.74 -26.79 -9.93
N VAL A 169 4.89 -28.09 -10.14
CA VAL A 169 5.37 -28.66 -11.41
C VAL A 169 4.35 -28.41 -12.54
N ILE A 170 3.07 -28.71 -12.34
CA ILE A 170 2.04 -28.56 -13.39
C ILE A 170 1.60 -27.11 -13.63
N SER A 171 2.04 -26.16 -12.80
CA SER A 171 1.82 -24.73 -13.04
C SER A 171 2.39 -24.34 -14.42
N ASN A 172 1.56 -23.66 -15.21
CA ASN A 172 1.75 -23.32 -16.64
C ASN A 172 1.82 -24.51 -17.63
N LEU A 173 1.58 -25.75 -17.19
CA LEU A 173 1.55 -26.94 -18.07
C LEU A 173 0.14 -27.21 -18.62
N ASP A 174 -0.85 -27.36 -17.75
CA ASP A 174 -2.27 -27.49 -18.12
C ASP A 174 -3.19 -26.84 -17.08
N ILE A 175 -4.06 -25.95 -17.54
CA ILE A 175 -4.93 -25.13 -16.68
C ILE A 175 -5.94 -26.00 -15.91
N ALA A 176 -6.52 -27.00 -16.57
CA ALA A 176 -7.58 -27.82 -15.97
C ALA A 176 -7.01 -28.78 -14.91
N LEU A 177 -5.87 -29.40 -15.21
CA LEU A 177 -5.12 -30.23 -14.27
C LEU A 177 -4.74 -29.43 -13.03
N HIS A 178 -4.17 -28.25 -13.23
CA HIS A 178 -3.72 -27.39 -12.14
C HIS A 178 -4.88 -26.97 -11.22
N ALA A 179 -5.99 -26.49 -11.79
CA ALA A 179 -7.17 -26.10 -11.02
C ALA A 179 -7.80 -27.28 -10.26
N ASN A 180 -7.87 -28.47 -10.87
CA ASN A 180 -8.45 -29.65 -10.22
C ASN A 180 -7.58 -30.17 -9.07
N THR A 181 -6.26 -30.11 -9.22
CA THR A 181 -5.32 -30.49 -8.15
C THR A 181 -5.45 -29.57 -6.96
N TRP A 182 -5.51 -28.24 -7.19
CA TRP A 182 -5.76 -27.27 -6.14
C TRP A 182 -7.11 -27.46 -5.44
N LYS A 183 -8.19 -27.66 -6.21
CA LYS A 183 -9.51 -27.97 -5.62
C LYS A 183 -9.45 -29.18 -4.71
N PHE A 184 -8.71 -30.22 -5.10
CA PHE A 184 -8.55 -31.41 -4.29
C PHE A 184 -7.78 -31.12 -3.00
N ILE A 185 -6.60 -30.47 -3.09
CA ILE A 185 -5.76 -30.09 -1.93
C ILE A 185 -6.61 -29.35 -0.89
N ILE A 186 -7.28 -28.27 -1.31
CA ILE A 186 -8.05 -27.40 -0.42
C ILE A 186 -9.25 -28.16 0.18
N ARG A 187 -9.92 -28.98 -0.64
CA ARG A 187 -11.04 -29.79 -0.15
C ARG A 187 -10.58 -30.82 0.89
N GLN A 188 -9.44 -31.49 0.71
CA GLN A 188 -8.93 -32.44 1.70
C GLN A 188 -8.47 -31.74 2.98
N SER A 189 -7.77 -30.62 2.87
CA SER A 189 -7.36 -29.82 4.03
C SER A 189 -8.56 -29.42 4.89
N VAL A 190 -9.65 -28.95 4.26
CA VAL A 190 -10.87 -28.56 4.98
C VAL A 190 -11.65 -29.77 5.48
N LYS A 191 -11.78 -30.85 4.68
CA LYS A 191 -12.50 -32.08 5.07
C LYS A 191 -11.97 -32.67 6.37
N TYR A 192 -10.66 -32.60 6.60
CA TYR A 192 -9.98 -33.15 7.78
C TYR A 192 -9.36 -32.08 8.67
N GLN A 193 -9.89 -30.84 8.63
CA GLN A 193 -9.32 -29.68 9.33
C GLN A 193 -8.90 -29.98 10.78
N ALA A 194 -9.80 -30.52 11.60
CA ALA A 194 -9.55 -30.78 13.02
C ALA A 194 -8.40 -31.77 13.30
N LEU A 195 -8.02 -32.59 12.31
CA LEU A 195 -6.91 -33.54 12.43
C LEU A 195 -5.59 -32.98 11.87
N LEU A 196 -5.68 -32.05 10.91
CA LEU A 196 -4.53 -31.60 10.11
C LEU A 196 -4.01 -30.21 10.49
N GLU A 197 -4.84 -29.36 11.10
CA GLU A 197 -4.57 -27.92 11.24
C GLU A 197 -3.27 -27.56 11.98
N GLU A 198 -2.80 -28.37 12.92
CA GLU A 198 -1.55 -28.10 13.64
C GLU A 198 -0.29 -28.51 12.85
N GLN A 199 -0.40 -29.51 11.97
CA GLN A 199 0.74 -30.14 11.29
C GLN A 199 0.83 -29.77 9.81
N LEU A 200 -0.26 -29.26 9.23
CA LEU A 200 -0.27 -28.84 7.84
C LEU A 200 0.65 -27.63 7.66
N HIS A 201 1.53 -27.68 6.68
CA HIS A 201 2.36 -26.54 6.30
C HIS A 201 1.54 -25.46 5.60
N HIS A 202 0.76 -24.70 6.38
CA HIS A 202 -0.11 -23.64 5.88
C HIS A 202 0.66 -22.54 5.13
N GLY A 203 1.90 -22.25 5.55
CA GLY A 203 2.79 -21.30 4.89
C GLY A 203 3.01 -21.66 3.43
N ASP A 204 3.38 -22.91 3.14
CA ASP A 204 3.68 -23.41 1.79
C ASP A 204 2.46 -23.38 0.88
N ILE A 205 1.30 -23.79 1.40
CA ILE A 205 0.03 -23.77 0.65
C ILE A 205 -0.34 -22.34 0.25
N VAL A 206 -0.27 -21.42 1.20
CA VAL A 206 -0.57 -20.00 0.95
C VAL A 206 0.46 -19.38 0.02
N SER A 207 1.75 -19.68 0.19
CA SER A 207 2.78 -19.12 -0.68
C SER A 207 2.55 -19.54 -2.12
N CYS A 208 2.34 -20.83 -2.37
CA CYS A 208 2.07 -21.33 -3.71
C CYS A 208 0.77 -20.74 -4.31
N LEU A 209 -0.31 -20.61 -3.53
CA LEU A 209 -1.55 -19.99 -4.03
C LEU A 209 -1.35 -18.53 -4.46
N CYS A 210 -0.60 -17.72 -3.70
CA CYS A 210 -0.38 -16.34 -4.15
C CYS A 210 0.64 -16.26 -5.27
N ASP A 211 1.67 -17.12 -5.32
CA ASP A 211 2.61 -17.19 -6.45
C ASP A 211 1.85 -17.51 -7.75
N ASP A 212 0.93 -18.48 -7.71
CA ASP A 212 0.08 -18.84 -8.85
C ASP A 212 -0.90 -17.72 -9.24
N LEU A 213 -1.44 -16.99 -8.25
CA LEU A 213 -2.27 -15.81 -8.49
C LEU A 213 -1.46 -14.70 -9.18
N LEU A 214 -0.27 -14.39 -8.66
CA LEU A 214 0.62 -13.36 -9.22
C LEU A 214 1.10 -13.75 -10.62
N ALA A 215 1.51 -15.00 -10.83
CA ALA A 215 1.90 -15.50 -12.15
C ALA A 215 0.76 -15.36 -13.16
N SER A 216 -0.44 -15.83 -12.81
CA SER A 216 -1.63 -15.69 -13.66
C SER A 216 -1.95 -14.23 -13.96
N PHE A 217 -1.83 -13.35 -12.96
CA PHE A 217 -2.10 -11.93 -13.11
C PHE A 217 -1.08 -11.23 -14.03
N HIS A 218 0.21 -11.54 -13.88
CA HIS A 218 1.25 -11.03 -14.78
C HIS A 218 1.04 -11.52 -16.22
N THR A 219 0.71 -12.80 -16.42
CA THR A 219 0.36 -13.31 -17.76
C THR A 219 -0.85 -12.59 -18.36
N CYS A 220 -1.89 -12.30 -17.56
CA CYS A 220 -3.02 -11.47 -18.02
C CYS A 220 -2.56 -10.08 -18.47
N LEU A 221 -1.67 -9.42 -17.72
CA LEU A 221 -1.14 -8.10 -18.06
C LEU A 221 -0.33 -8.14 -19.36
N GLU A 222 0.55 -9.13 -19.53
CA GLU A 222 1.36 -9.28 -20.74
C GLU A 222 0.49 -9.44 -21.99
N ILE A 223 -0.53 -10.31 -21.93
CA ILE A 223 -1.47 -10.51 -23.05
C ILE A 223 -2.23 -9.20 -23.33
N ALA A 224 -2.75 -8.53 -22.30
CA ALA A 224 -3.49 -7.28 -22.46
C ALA A 224 -2.64 -6.15 -23.06
N GLN A 225 -1.36 -6.09 -22.68
CA GLN A 225 -0.40 -5.13 -23.21
C GLN A 225 -0.09 -5.42 -24.69
N GLN A 226 0.15 -6.69 -25.05
CA GLN A 226 0.37 -7.11 -26.43
C GLN A 226 -0.81 -6.74 -27.32
N MET A 227 -2.05 -7.02 -26.86
CA MET A 227 -3.27 -6.68 -27.60
C MET A 227 -3.44 -5.17 -27.82
N LYS A 228 -3.06 -4.35 -26.84
CA LYS A 228 -3.09 -2.90 -27.00
C LYS A 228 -2.06 -2.42 -28.03
N GLN A 229 -0.85 -2.97 -28.00
CA GLN A 229 0.23 -2.61 -28.91
C GLN A 229 -0.05 -3.02 -30.37
N SER A 230 -0.67 -4.18 -30.58
CA SER A 230 -1.05 -4.66 -31.91
C SER A 230 -2.28 -3.96 -32.49
N GLY A 231 -2.99 -3.13 -31.71
CA GLY A 231 -4.25 -2.51 -32.11
C GLY A 231 -5.39 -3.52 -32.29
N THR A 232 -5.22 -4.76 -31.80
CA THR A 232 -6.23 -5.81 -31.86
C THR A 232 -7.32 -5.46 -30.85
N GLN A 233 -8.37 -4.78 -31.31
CA GLN A 233 -9.57 -4.51 -30.51
C GLN A 233 -10.20 -5.82 -30.00
N GLU A 234 -11.00 -5.71 -28.93
CA GLU A 234 -11.74 -6.76 -28.17
C GLU A 234 -12.69 -7.63 -29.04
N ASN A 235 -12.16 -8.23 -30.09
CA ASN A 235 -12.89 -9.13 -30.95
C ASN A 235 -12.91 -10.49 -30.28
N VAL A 236 -14.09 -10.93 -29.82
CA VAL A 236 -14.30 -12.17 -29.05
C VAL A 236 -13.77 -13.43 -29.77
N GLN A 237 -13.56 -13.35 -31.09
CA GLN A 237 -13.02 -14.44 -31.91
C GLN A 237 -11.48 -14.54 -31.94
N CYS A 238 -10.77 -13.50 -31.47
CA CYS A 238 -9.32 -13.43 -31.39
C CYS A 238 -8.75 -14.50 -30.40
N PRO A 239 -7.78 -15.33 -30.82
CA PRO A 239 -7.16 -16.33 -29.95
C PRO A 239 -6.57 -15.74 -28.67
N GLU A 240 -5.93 -14.58 -28.76
CA GLU A 240 -5.31 -13.83 -27.67
C GLU A 240 -6.35 -13.39 -26.64
N PHE A 241 -7.51 -12.90 -27.09
CA PHE A 241 -8.62 -12.54 -26.21
C PHE A 241 -9.19 -13.76 -25.46
N LYS A 242 -9.33 -14.90 -26.15
CA LYS A 242 -9.75 -16.16 -25.50
C LYS A 242 -8.73 -16.64 -24.47
N LEU A 243 -7.44 -16.46 -24.74
CA LEU A 243 -6.38 -16.76 -23.80
C LEU A 243 -6.46 -15.83 -22.59
N PHE A 244 -6.58 -14.52 -22.79
CA PHE A 244 -6.81 -13.53 -21.74
C PHE A 244 -7.99 -13.92 -20.84
N GLN A 245 -9.15 -14.24 -21.41
CA GLN A 245 -10.32 -14.66 -20.64
C GLN A 245 -10.08 -15.95 -19.82
N LYS A 246 -9.33 -16.92 -20.36
CA LYS A 246 -8.96 -18.14 -19.64
C LYS A 246 -8.04 -17.81 -18.46
N THR A 247 -7.02 -16.99 -18.67
CA THR A 247 -6.08 -16.59 -17.61
C THR A 247 -6.78 -15.74 -16.54
N THR A 248 -7.69 -14.84 -16.93
CA THR A 248 -8.50 -14.05 -15.99
C THR A 248 -9.40 -14.94 -15.12
N LYS A 249 -9.96 -16.03 -15.67
CA LYS A 249 -10.68 -17.03 -14.87
C LYS A 249 -9.78 -17.74 -13.86
N MET A 250 -8.50 -17.95 -14.20
CA MET A 250 -7.53 -18.51 -13.27
C MET A 250 -7.19 -17.54 -12.13
N CYS A 251 -6.99 -16.25 -12.43
CA CYS A 251 -6.85 -15.23 -11.39
C CYS A 251 -8.04 -15.27 -10.42
N ARG A 252 -9.27 -15.34 -10.94
CA ARG A 252 -10.48 -15.47 -10.12
C ARG A 252 -10.45 -16.73 -9.25
N PHE A 253 -10.07 -17.87 -9.85
CA PHE A 253 -10.00 -19.15 -9.15
C PHE A 253 -9.01 -19.09 -7.99
N PHE A 254 -7.78 -18.65 -8.21
CA PHE A 254 -6.76 -18.56 -7.17
C PHE A 254 -7.14 -17.55 -6.08
N ALA A 255 -7.62 -16.36 -6.46
CA ALA A 255 -8.01 -15.35 -5.48
C ALA A 255 -9.17 -15.84 -4.59
N ASN A 256 -10.20 -16.47 -5.17
CA ASN A 256 -11.31 -17.02 -4.39
C ASN A 256 -10.89 -18.22 -3.53
N THR A 257 -9.98 -19.05 -4.03
CA THR A 257 -9.43 -20.19 -3.30
C THR A 257 -8.62 -19.72 -2.09
N LEU A 258 -7.84 -18.66 -2.25
CA LEU A 258 -7.10 -18.00 -1.17
C LEU A 258 -8.05 -17.43 -0.11
N VAL A 259 -9.11 -16.71 -0.53
CA VAL A 259 -10.15 -16.20 0.39
C VAL A 259 -10.80 -17.33 1.18
N HIS A 260 -11.13 -18.45 0.52
CA HIS A 260 -11.70 -19.60 1.20
C HIS A 260 -10.73 -20.22 2.20
N TYR A 261 -9.47 -20.45 1.80
CA TYR A 261 -8.48 -21.07 2.67
C TYR A 261 -8.16 -20.21 3.89
N VAL A 262 -8.02 -18.90 3.70
CA VAL A 262 -7.76 -17.97 4.81
C VAL A 262 -8.91 -17.99 5.80
N LYS A 263 -10.16 -17.99 5.33
CA LYS A 263 -11.34 -18.07 6.20
C LYS A 263 -11.33 -19.30 7.11
N GLU A 264 -10.93 -20.46 6.59
CA GLU A 264 -10.96 -21.72 7.37
C GLU A 264 -9.75 -21.88 8.29
N PHE A 265 -8.58 -21.32 7.94
CA PHE A 265 -7.31 -21.56 8.64
C PHE A 265 -6.65 -20.31 9.22
N THR A 266 -7.36 -19.18 9.39
CA THR A 266 -6.78 -17.88 9.80
C THR A 266 -5.81 -17.98 10.99
N ALA A 267 -6.14 -18.78 12.00
CA ALA A 267 -5.35 -18.94 13.22
C ALA A 267 -3.90 -19.40 12.97
N PHE A 268 -3.65 -20.13 11.87
CA PHE A 268 -2.35 -20.71 11.51
C PHE A 268 -1.54 -19.85 10.54
N LEU A 269 -2.06 -18.68 10.14
CA LEU A 269 -1.51 -17.86 9.06
C LEU A 269 -0.71 -16.63 9.52
N ALA A 270 -0.36 -16.55 10.81
CA ALA A 270 0.36 -15.41 11.37
C ALA A 270 1.64 -15.06 10.60
N LYS A 271 2.41 -16.09 10.20
CA LYS A 271 3.68 -15.93 9.46
C LYS A 271 3.48 -15.56 7.98
N SER A 272 2.28 -15.73 7.43
CA SER A 272 1.97 -15.49 6.01
C SER A 272 1.41 -14.08 5.76
N CYS A 273 1.11 -13.31 6.81
CA CYS A 273 0.51 -11.98 6.68
C CYS A 273 1.34 -10.98 5.87
N GLY A 274 2.67 -10.98 6.05
CA GLY A 274 3.56 -10.14 5.24
C GLY A 274 3.50 -10.48 3.75
N TYR A 275 3.26 -11.75 3.42
CA TYR A 275 3.14 -12.19 2.04
C TYR A 275 1.79 -11.77 1.43
N PHE A 276 0.68 -11.86 2.17
CA PHE A 276 -0.62 -11.30 1.73
C PHE A 276 -0.54 -9.80 1.45
N HIS A 277 0.12 -9.06 2.35
CA HIS A 277 0.36 -7.64 2.20
C HIS A 277 1.18 -7.37 0.93
N HIS A 278 2.28 -8.09 0.71
CA HIS A 278 3.12 -7.93 -0.48
C HIS A 278 2.35 -8.19 -1.79
N VAL A 279 1.59 -9.29 -1.86
CA VAL A 279 0.78 -9.66 -3.03
C VAL A 279 -0.24 -8.57 -3.37
N TYR A 280 -0.87 -7.96 -2.35
CA TYR A 280 -1.78 -6.82 -2.53
C TYR A 280 -1.09 -5.62 -3.16
N LEU A 281 0.09 -5.26 -2.67
CA LEU A 281 0.85 -4.13 -3.22
C LEU A 281 1.31 -4.40 -4.65
N GLN A 282 1.79 -5.61 -4.95
CA GLN A 282 2.22 -6.01 -6.30
C GLN A 282 1.08 -5.87 -7.32
N ILE A 283 -0.10 -6.42 -7.01
CA ILE A 283 -1.26 -6.35 -7.91
C ILE A 283 -1.69 -4.89 -8.14
N LEU A 284 -1.84 -4.10 -7.08
CA LEU A 284 -2.22 -2.69 -7.20
C LEU A 284 -1.17 -1.85 -7.92
N SER A 285 0.13 -2.16 -7.78
CA SER A 285 1.20 -1.43 -8.47
C SER A 285 1.09 -1.49 -9.98
N LYS A 286 0.49 -2.57 -10.51
CA LYS A 286 0.35 -2.82 -11.95
C LYS A 286 -1.03 -2.44 -12.50
N LEU A 287 -1.96 -1.99 -11.67
CA LEU A 287 -3.28 -1.52 -12.11
C LEU A 287 -3.33 0.01 -12.14
N PRO A 288 -3.99 0.62 -13.13
CA PRO A 288 -4.34 2.04 -13.06
C PRO A 288 -5.09 2.35 -11.75
N PRO A 289 -4.81 3.49 -11.10
CA PRO A 289 -4.09 4.65 -11.65
C PRO A 289 -2.61 4.70 -11.25
N SER A 290 -1.99 3.58 -10.85
CA SER A 290 -0.55 3.53 -10.54
C SER A 290 0.32 4.01 -11.71
N LEU A 291 1.34 4.82 -11.41
CA LEU A 291 2.33 5.29 -12.38
C LEU A 291 3.16 4.14 -12.99
N TRP A 292 3.20 2.99 -12.31
CA TRP A 292 3.92 1.79 -12.74
C TRP A 292 3.05 0.77 -13.47
N SER A 293 1.79 1.12 -13.75
CA SER A 293 0.90 0.28 -14.52
C SER A 293 1.32 0.24 -16.00
N PRO A 294 1.40 -0.95 -16.64
CA PRO A 294 1.68 -1.05 -18.06
C PRO A 294 0.52 -0.45 -18.87
N PRO A 295 0.79 0.01 -20.10
CA PRO A 295 -0.24 0.57 -20.94
C PRO A 295 -1.20 -0.55 -21.40
N ILE A 296 -2.36 -0.64 -20.74
CA ILE A 296 -3.47 -1.56 -21.09
C ILE A 296 -4.74 -0.79 -21.46
N SER A 297 -5.73 -1.44 -22.07
CA SER A 297 -7.03 -0.81 -22.36
C SER A 297 -7.85 -0.67 -21.07
N SER A 298 -8.80 0.28 -21.05
CA SER A 298 -9.68 0.48 -19.89
C SER A 298 -10.57 -0.73 -19.62
N ALA A 299 -11.02 -1.45 -20.65
CA ALA A 299 -11.84 -2.65 -20.50
C ALA A 299 -11.04 -3.80 -19.86
N HIS A 300 -9.83 -4.09 -20.36
CA HIS A 300 -8.97 -5.11 -19.77
C HIS A 300 -8.63 -4.79 -18.32
N SER A 301 -8.26 -3.54 -18.03
CA SER A 301 -8.02 -3.06 -16.67
C SER A 301 -9.23 -3.24 -15.76
N GLY A 302 -10.42 -2.86 -16.24
CA GLY A 302 -11.68 -2.99 -15.51
C GLY A 302 -12.03 -4.45 -15.22
N GLU A 303 -11.87 -5.35 -16.19
CA GLU A 303 -12.11 -6.79 -16.01
C GLU A 303 -11.15 -7.37 -14.97
N MET A 304 -9.84 -7.12 -15.10
CA MET A 304 -8.84 -7.60 -14.14
C MET A 304 -9.08 -7.07 -12.73
N SER A 305 -9.40 -5.78 -12.62
CA SER A 305 -9.73 -5.13 -11.34
C SER A 305 -10.95 -5.77 -10.70
N SER A 306 -12.03 -6.00 -11.48
CA SER A 306 -13.26 -6.61 -10.98
C SER A 306 -13.07 -8.06 -10.49
N VAL A 307 -12.08 -8.77 -11.02
CA VAL A 307 -11.81 -10.15 -10.67
C VAL A 307 -10.95 -10.26 -9.43
N VAL A 308 -9.83 -9.56 -9.43
CA VAL A 308 -8.82 -9.73 -8.39
C VAL A 308 -9.14 -8.84 -7.20
N LEU A 309 -9.46 -7.56 -7.41
CA LEU A 309 -9.65 -6.62 -6.30
C LEU A 309 -10.87 -6.94 -5.46
N VAL A 310 -11.94 -7.52 -6.04
CA VAL A 310 -13.13 -7.95 -5.27
C VAL A 310 -12.76 -9.06 -4.28
N ALA A 311 -11.99 -10.06 -4.71
CA ALA A 311 -11.54 -11.14 -3.84
C ALA A 311 -10.53 -10.63 -2.80
N MET A 312 -9.60 -9.76 -3.19
CA MET A 312 -8.65 -9.15 -2.25
C MET A 312 -9.33 -8.26 -1.22
N ASP A 313 -10.40 -7.56 -1.60
CA ASP A 313 -11.20 -6.73 -0.69
C ASP A 313 -11.91 -7.58 0.37
N ALA A 314 -12.44 -8.75 -0.05
CA ALA A 314 -12.98 -9.74 0.87
C ALA A 314 -11.91 -10.34 1.79
N LEU A 315 -10.70 -10.60 1.26
CA LEU A 315 -9.57 -11.07 2.05
C LEU A 315 -9.15 -10.06 3.13
N ILE A 316 -9.06 -8.77 2.77
CA ILE A 316 -8.78 -7.70 3.75
C ILE A 316 -9.84 -7.72 4.85
N ALA A 317 -11.13 -7.77 4.50
CA ALA A 317 -12.21 -7.77 5.48
C ALA A 317 -12.10 -8.94 6.48
N GLN A 318 -11.68 -10.13 6.03
CA GLN A 318 -11.45 -11.28 6.90
C GLN A 318 -10.21 -11.12 7.79
N LEU A 319 -9.18 -10.43 7.30
CA LEU A 319 -7.91 -10.24 8.01
C LEU A 319 -7.89 -9.00 8.94
N LEU A 320 -8.86 -8.09 8.83
CA LEU A 320 -8.97 -6.92 9.72
C LEU A 320 -8.89 -7.24 11.22
N PRO A 321 -9.60 -8.25 11.77
CA PRO A 321 -9.48 -8.63 13.18
C PRO A 321 -8.17 -9.35 13.53
N PHE A 322 -7.35 -9.71 12.54
CA PHE A 322 -6.17 -10.54 12.74
C PHE A 322 -4.93 -9.69 13.03
N ARG A 323 -4.45 -9.73 14.27
CA ARG A 323 -3.29 -8.94 14.75
C ARG A 323 -2.03 -9.05 13.88
N PRO A 324 -1.56 -10.25 13.46
CA PRO A 324 -0.37 -10.36 12.62
C PRO A 324 -0.49 -9.63 11.27
N PHE A 325 -1.71 -9.51 10.75
CA PHE A 325 -1.96 -8.73 9.53
C PHE A 325 -1.85 -7.22 9.78
N ALA A 326 -2.43 -6.72 10.87
CA ALA A 326 -2.26 -5.32 11.27
C ALA A 326 -0.78 -4.98 11.51
N GLU A 327 -0.02 -5.87 12.15
CA GLU A 327 1.43 -5.71 12.38
C GLU A 327 2.22 -5.68 11.07
N ALA A 328 1.90 -6.55 10.11
CA ALA A 328 2.54 -6.53 8.79
C ALA A 328 2.27 -5.23 8.02
N VAL A 329 1.02 -4.77 8.02
CA VAL A 329 0.60 -3.55 7.30
C VAL A 329 1.14 -2.27 7.96
N LEU A 330 1.18 -2.22 9.29
CA LEU A 330 1.54 -1.02 10.07
C LEU A 330 3.00 -1.01 10.56
N ALA A 331 3.84 -1.94 10.09
CA ALA A 331 5.24 -2.06 10.50
C ALA A 331 5.99 -0.72 10.37
N GLU A 332 6.74 -0.31 11.40
CA GLU A 332 7.49 0.97 11.37
C GLU A 332 8.56 1.02 10.29
N LYS A 333 9.17 -0.13 10.01
CA LYS A 333 10.06 -0.34 8.85
C LYS A 333 9.21 -0.67 7.64
N GLN A 334 8.46 0.31 7.16
CA GLN A 334 7.88 0.26 5.82
C GLN A 334 8.98 0.30 4.77
N PRO A 335 8.71 -0.15 3.52
CA PRO A 335 9.75 -0.36 2.52
C PRO A 335 10.27 0.94 1.91
N ASP A 336 10.70 1.88 2.74
CA ASP A 336 11.33 3.12 2.31
C ASP A 336 12.80 2.88 1.87
N ALA A 337 13.29 1.63 1.92
CA ALA A 337 14.65 1.26 1.48
C ALA A 337 14.80 -0.08 0.73
N GLU A 338 13.94 -1.10 0.97
CA GLU A 338 14.13 -2.45 0.40
C GLU A 338 13.05 -2.90 -0.60
N SER A 339 11.84 -2.34 -0.58
CA SER A 339 10.82 -2.65 -1.60
C SER A 339 10.59 -1.41 -2.45
N GLY A 340 10.60 -1.57 -3.78
CA GLY A 340 10.78 -0.47 -4.70
C GLY A 340 9.72 0.65 -4.62
N PRO A 341 10.03 1.84 -5.19
CA PRO A 341 9.15 3.01 -5.16
C PRO A 341 7.75 2.74 -5.74
N GLU A 342 7.60 1.70 -6.56
CA GLU A 342 6.33 1.24 -7.13
C GLU A 342 5.29 0.77 -6.11
N LEU A 343 5.70 0.45 -4.88
CA LEU A 343 4.80 -0.05 -3.84
C LEU A 343 4.26 1.04 -2.90
N LEU A 344 4.82 2.25 -2.94
CA LEU A 344 4.45 3.34 -2.02
C LEU A 344 2.99 3.80 -2.21
N PHE A 345 2.60 4.05 -3.46
CA PHE A 345 1.22 4.44 -3.80
C PHE A 345 0.19 3.33 -3.55
N PRO A 346 0.41 2.08 -3.98
CA PRO A 346 -0.41 0.93 -3.58
C PRO A 346 -0.59 0.81 -2.06
N HIS A 347 0.45 1.10 -1.29
CA HIS A 347 0.39 1.03 0.16
C HIS A 347 -0.52 2.12 0.74
N CYS A 348 -0.43 3.34 0.22
CA CYS A 348 -1.33 4.43 0.60
C CYS A 348 -2.79 4.07 0.30
N LEU A 349 -3.07 3.51 -0.89
CA LEU A 349 -4.41 3.05 -1.26
C LEU A 349 -4.92 1.91 -0.37
N LEU A 350 -4.05 0.97 0.01
CA LEU A 350 -4.40 -0.09 0.96
C LEU A 350 -4.84 0.49 2.31
N LEU A 351 -4.05 1.41 2.87
CA LEU A 351 -4.38 2.05 4.15
C LEU A 351 -5.70 2.83 4.06
N VAL A 352 -5.94 3.54 2.96
CA VAL A 352 -7.22 4.21 2.73
C VAL A 352 -8.38 3.21 2.69
N ASN A 353 -8.25 2.10 1.96
CA ASN A 353 -9.28 1.05 1.92
C ASN A 353 -9.55 0.47 3.33
N ILE A 354 -8.50 0.19 4.09
CA ILE A 354 -8.60 -0.27 5.48
C ILE A 354 -9.36 0.75 6.33
N THR A 355 -9.01 2.04 6.28
CA THR A 355 -9.72 3.08 7.06
C THR A 355 -11.21 3.16 6.73
N GLY A 356 -11.58 2.99 5.45
CA GLY A 356 -12.98 2.93 5.03
C GLY A 356 -13.73 1.76 5.67
N LYS A 357 -13.09 0.57 5.75
CA LYS A 357 -13.69 -0.62 6.35
C LYS A 357 -13.75 -0.59 7.87
N LEU A 358 -12.76 0.03 8.53
CA LEU A 358 -12.67 0.11 9.98
C LEU A 358 -13.91 0.78 10.61
N SER A 359 -14.53 1.73 9.93
CA SER A 359 -15.76 2.40 10.38
C SER A 359 -16.92 1.44 10.72
N SER A 360 -16.92 0.24 10.15
CA SER A 360 -17.95 -0.80 10.35
C SER A 360 -17.55 -1.91 11.33
N GLN A 361 -16.35 -1.84 11.89
CA GLN A 361 -15.77 -2.91 12.71
C GLN A 361 -16.04 -2.71 14.22
N PRO A 362 -16.02 -3.78 15.03
CA PRO A 362 -16.16 -3.67 16.48
C PRO A 362 -14.96 -2.96 17.13
N GLU A 363 -15.17 -2.46 18.35
CA GLU A 363 -14.17 -1.64 19.07
C GLU A 363 -12.82 -2.35 19.25
N GLU A 364 -12.80 -3.66 19.46
CA GLU A 364 -11.57 -4.44 19.59
C GLU A 364 -10.69 -4.38 18.34
N VAL A 365 -11.32 -4.39 17.17
CA VAL A 365 -10.63 -4.25 15.87
C VAL A 365 -10.18 -2.82 15.69
N LEU A 366 -11.03 -1.83 15.95
CA LEU A 366 -10.61 -0.41 15.93
C LEU A 366 -9.38 -0.17 16.81
N ARG A 367 -9.39 -0.74 18.02
CA ARG A 367 -8.30 -0.67 18.97
C ARG A 367 -7.00 -1.23 18.41
N LEU A 368 -7.05 -2.40 17.76
CA LEU A 368 -5.88 -3.03 17.13
C LEU A 368 -5.18 -2.12 16.11
N TRP A 369 -5.95 -1.35 15.33
CA TRP A 369 -5.44 -0.51 14.24
C TRP A 369 -5.12 0.93 14.66
N CYS A 370 -5.90 1.51 15.57
CA CYS A 370 -5.67 2.87 16.06
C CYS A 370 -4.54 2.94 17.09
N GLU A 371 -4.28 1.86 17.84
CA GLU A 371 -3.18 1.79 18.78
C GLU A 371 -1.89 1.34 18.10
N GLY A 372 -0.87 2.23 18.11
CA GLY A 372 0.51 1.86 17.81
C GLY A 372 1.15 1.06 18.94
N SER A 373 2.44 0.76 18.81
CA SER A 373 3.22 0.07 19.86
C SER A 373 3.11 0.79 21.20
N ARG A 374 2.80 0.07 22.27
CA ARG A 374 2.69 0.63 23.62
C ARG A 374 3.89 0.28 24.47
N PHE A 375 4.44 -0.90 24.25
CA PHE A 375 5.51 -1.46 25.05
C PHE A 375 6.74 -1.76 24.18
N PRO A 376 7.96 -1.67 24.74
CA PRO A 376 9.17 -2.02 24.01
C PRO A 376 9.21 -3.49 23.55
N GLU A 377 8.48 -4.38 24.22
CA GLU A 377 8.37 -5.80 23.86
C GLU A 377 7.41 -6.05 22.69
N ASP A 378 6.57 -5.07 22.31
CA ASP A 378 5.64 -5.20 21.19
C ASP A 378 6.40 -5.22 19.85
N THR A 379 5.85 -5.93 18.86
CA THR A 379 6.28 -5.77 17.47
C THR A 379 6.10 -4.30 17.06
N PRO A 380 7.15 -3.58 16.60
CA PRO A 380 7.06 -2.16 16.30
C PRO A 380 6.07 -1.85 15.17
N LYS A 381 4.95 -1.22 15.52
CA LYS A 381 3.91 -0.77 14.60
C LYS A 381 3.45 0.66 14.88
N LEU A 382 3.14 1.37 13.80
CA LEU A 382 2.48 2.67 13.82
C LEU A 382 0.99 2.54 14.12
N SER A 383 0.33 3.63 14.50
CA SER A 383 -1.13 3.70 14.35
C SER A 383 -1.51 3.80 12.87
N VAL A 384 -2.74 3.40 12.51
CA VAL A 384 -3.26 3.56 11.15
C VAL A 384 -3.21 5.02 10.67
N PHE A 385 -3.40 5.99 11.58
CA PHE A 385 -3.29 7.41 11.28
C PHE A 385 -1.85 7.78 10.90
N GLN A 386 -0.88 7.40 11.73
CA GLN A 386 0.54 7.69 11.49
C GLN A 386 1.03 7.01 10.20
N ALA A 387 0.65 5.75 9.99
CA ALA A 387 0.96 5.01 8.78
C ALA A 387 0.41 5.70 7.53
N LEU A 388 -0.85 6.15 7.56
CA LEU A 388 -1.49 6.78 6.40
C LEU A 388 -0.86 8.14 6.06
N PHE A 389 -0.58 8.99 7.05
CA PHE A 389 0.11 10.25 6.79
C PHE A 389 1.54 10.05 6.30
N ARG A 390 2.26 9.05 6.86
CA ARG A 390 3.60 8.69 6.40
C ARG A 390 3.59 8.17 4.97
N SER A 391 2.65 7.29 4.63
CA SER A 391 2.50 6.75 3.29
C SER A 391 2.10 7.83 2.28
N PHE A 392 1.15 8.71 2.62
CA PHE A 392 0.80 9.87 1.79
C PHE A 392 2.02 10.77 1.49
N ARG A 393 2.85 11.03 2.51
CA ARG A 393 4.09 11.79 2.33
C ARG A 393 5.08 11.08 1.40
N ALA A 394 5.17 9.75 1.47
CA ALA A 394 6.07 8.95 0.63
C ALA A 394 5.65 8.95 -0.86
N CYS A 395 4.35 9.12 -1.17
CA CYS A 395 3.82 9.26 -2.54
C CYS A 395 4.18 10.59 -3.22
N SER A 396 5.45 10.99 -3.22
CA SER A 396 5.91 12.27 -3.75
C SER A 396 5.61 12.43 -5.25
N ALA A 397 5.76 11.36 -6.04
CA ALA A 397 5.51 11.36 -7.48
C ALA A 397 4.02 11.55 -7.78
N GLU A 398 3.13 10.81 -7.12
CA GLU A 398 1.68 10.86 -7.33
C GLU A 398 1.04 12.12 -6.78
N ARG A 399 1.70 12.77 -5.80
CA ARG A 399 1.33 14.10 -5.32
C ARG A 399 1.77 15.21 -6.27
N ALA A 400 2.93 15.08 -6.92
CA ALA A 400 3.47 16.06 -7.85
C ALA A 400 2.81 15.98 -9.24
N VAL A 401 2.60 14.77 -9.75
CA VAL A 401 1.86 14.48 -10.98
C VAL A 401 0.50 13.99 -10.55
N PRO A 402 -0.59 14.79 -10.62
CA PRO A 402 -1.86 14.47 -9.99
C PRO A 402 -2.45 13.19 -10.61
N VAL A 403 -2.16 12.06 -9.96
CA VAL A 403 -2.81 10.78 -10.23
C VAL A 403 -4.24 10.91 -9.77
N LEU A 404 -5.16 10.67 -10.70
CA LEU A 404 -6.58 10.76 -10.44
C LEU A 404 -7.12 9.40 -10.00
N VAL A 405 -7.73 9.38 -8.83
CA VAL A 405 -8.37 8.20 -8.25
C VAL A 405 -9.89 8.37 -8.30
N PRO A 406 -10.66 7.27 -8.32
CA PRO A 406 -12.11 7.34 -8.23
C PRO A 406 -12.55 7.98 -6.91
N GLY A 407 -13.34 9.05 -6.99
CA GLY A 407 -13.94 9.73 -5.84
C GLY A 407 -15.12 8.95 -5.26
N VAL A 408 -15.82 9.54 -4.30
CA VAL A 408 -17.05 8.96 -3.73
C VAL A 408 -18.26 9.43 -4.55
N MET A 409 -19.17 8.52 -4.88
CA MET A 409 -20.45 8.91 -5.49
C MET A 409 -21.26 9.72 -4.48
N THR A 410 -21.70 10.91 -4.86
CA THR A 410 -22.55 11.76 -4.02
C THR A 410 -23.87 12.01 -4.74
N ASN A 411 -24.98 11.81 -4.03
CA ASN A 411 -26.34 12.17 -4.50
C ASN A 411 -26.70 11.67 -5.91
N GLY A 412 -26.32 10.44 -6.27
CA GLY A 412 -26.62 9.85 -7.58
C GLY A 412 -25.82 10.42 -8.75
N GLN A 413 -24.85 11.31 -8.51
CA GLN A 413 -23.92 11.78 -9.54
C GLN A 413 -22.87 10.71 -9.86
N ALA A 414 -22.42 10.70 -11.11
CA ALA A 414 -21.35 9.83 -11.56
C ALA A 414 -20.08 10.05 -10.72
N GLN A 415 -19.32 8.97 -10.51
CA GLN A 415 -18.09 9.00 -9.74
C GLN A 415 -17.08 9.96 -10.40
N SER A 416 -16.77 11.07 -9.73
CA SER A 416 -15.78 12.03 -10.23
C SER A 416 -14.36 11.55 -9.93
N LEU A 417 -13.43 11.89 -10.81
CA LEU A 417 -12.01 11.67 -10.59
C LEU A 417 -11.45 12.77 -9.69
N VAL A 418 -10.72 12.39 -8.63
CA VAL A 418 -10.19 13.31 -7.63
C VAL A 418 -8.69 13.08 -7.42
N SER A 419 -7.99 14.10 -6.92
CA SER A 419 -6.57 13.97 -6.57
C SER A 419 -6.37 13.02 -5.38
N LEU A 420 -5.17 12.47 -5.25
CA LEU A 420 -4.79 11.66 -4.08
C LEU A 420 -5.04 12.42 -2.76
N HIS A 421 -4.70 13.71 -2.71
CA HIS A 421 -4.97 14.54 -1.54
C HIS A 421 -6.45 14.57 -1.17
N GLN A 422 -7.33 14.85 -2.14
CA GLN A 422 -8.77 14.90 -1.88
C GLN A 422 -9.31 13.52 -1.47
N HIS A 423 -8.83 12.45 -2.10
CA HIS A 423 -9.24 11.09 -1.77
C HIS A 423 -8.90 10.72 -0.33
N VAL A 424 -7.64 10.89 0.08
CA VAL A 424 -7.19 10.61 1.46
C VAL A 424 -7.92 11.51 2.46
N CYS A 425 -8.06 12.80 2.15
CA CYS A 425 -8.74 13.77 3.03
C CYS A 425 -10.20 13.37 3.30
N VAL A 426 -10.96 13.02 2.25
CA VAL A 426 -12.36 12.61 2.38
C VAL A 426 -12.48 11.33 3.19
N GLN A 427 -11.63 10.33 2.94
CA GLN A 427 -11.69 9.04 3.63
C GLN A 427 -11.28 9.15 5.10
N LEU A 428 -10.21 9.89 5.41
CA LEU A 428 -9.84 10.19 6.79
C LEU A 428 -10.91 10.98 7.53
N SER A 429 -11.54 11.96 6.88
CA SER A 429 -12.63 12.74 7.47
C SER A 429 -13.86 11.87 7.74
N ALA A 430 -14.23 10.99 6.81
CA ALA A 430 -15.32 10.03 7.01
C ALA A 430 -15.03 9.06 8.16
N PHE A 431 -13.78 8.58 8.26
CA PHE A 431 -13.37 7.73 9.37
C PHE A 431 -13.39 8.50 10.71
N ALA A 432 -12.87 9.73 10.74
CA ALA A 432 -12.92 10.59 11.93
C ALA A 432 -14.36 10.86 12.41
N ALA A 433 -15.33 11.00 11.49
CA ALA A 433 -16.74 11.19 11.83
C ALA A 433 -17.39 9.97 12.51
N THR A 434 -16.87 8.77 12.26
CA THR A 434 -17.38 7.50 12.82
C THR A 434 -16.52 6.97 13.97
N LEU A 435 -15.43 7.66 14.30
CA LEU A 435 -14.46 7.23 15.29
C LEU A 435 -15.05 7.32 16.72
N PRO A 436 -14.91 6.30 17.57
CA PRO A 436 -15.28 6.41 18.98
C PRO A 436 -14.41 7.41 19.75
N ALA A 437 -14.99 8.05 20.78
CA ALA A 437 -14.32 9.03 21.64
C ALA A 437 -12.95 8.56 22.18
N ALA A 438 -12.82 7.26 22.48
CA ALA A 438 -11.59 6.67 23.03
C ALA A 438 -10.36 6.78 22.09
N HIS A 439 -10.57 6.90 20.78
CA HIS A 439 -9.49 6.93 19.78
C HIS A 439 -9.16 8.34 19.27
N PHE A 440 -9.98 9.36 19.60
CA PHE A 440 -9.71 10.74 19.21
C PHE A 440 -8.35 11.28 19.68
N PRO A 441 -7.87 11.01 20.92
CA PRO A 441 -6.58 11.52 21.35
C PRO A 441 -5.41 11.04 20.47
N GLN A 442 -5.51 9.83 19.90
CA GLN A 442 -4.50 9.32 18.97
C GLN A 442 -4.55 10.05 17.62
N LEU A 443 -5.75 10.31 17.11
CA LEU A 443 -5.93 11.10 15.89
C LEU A 443 -5.41 12.53 16.07
N GLU A 444 -5.79 13.22 17.15
CA GLU A 444 -5.35 14.60 17.43
C GLU A 444 -3.83 14.70 17.60
N ARG A 445 -3.22 13.76 18.35
CA ARG A 445 -1.76 13.68 18.46
C ARG A 445 -1.11 13.48 17.09
N THR A 446 -1.64 12.59 16.27
CA THR A 446 -1.10 12.36 14.91
C THR A 446 -1.23 13.60 14.04
N LEU A 447 -2.38 14.27 14.06
CA LEU A 447 -2.60 15.51 13.30
C LEU A 447 -1.61 16.60 13.72
N LEU A 448 -1.35 16.75 15.02
CA LEU A 448 -0.37 17.68 15.54
C LEU A 448 1.06 17.31 15.13
N GLU A 449 1.45 16.04 15.28
CA GLU A 449 2.76 15.54 14.85
C GLU A 449 3.00 15.85 13.37
N VAL A 450 2.01 15.57 12.52
CA VAL A 450 2.08 15.79 11.06
C VAL A 450 2.10 17.28 10.71
N LEU A 451 1.27 18.10 11.37
CA LEU A 451 1.25 19.54 11.15
C LEU A 451 2.61 20.18 11.44
N LEU A 452 3.32 19.66 12.43
CA LEU A 452 4.64 20.13 12.86
C LEU A 452 5.80 19.54 12.02
N GLN A 453 5.52 18.76 10.97
CA GLN A 453 6.54 18.27 10.02
C GLN A 453 6.85 19.29 8.91
N PRO A 454 8.03 19.20 8.26
CA PRO A 454 8.43 20.13 7.20
C PRO A 454 7.66 19.98 5.87
N ASP A 455 6.98 18.84 5.63
CA ASP A 455 6.26 18.60 4.37
C ASP A 455 4.93 19.36 4.35
N THR A 456 4.88 20.47 3.61
CA THR A 456 3.72 21.38 3.55
C THR A 456 2.45 20.71 3.04
N GLN A 457 2.55 19.80 2.07
CA GLN A 457 1.37 19.12 1.53
C GLN A 457 0.73 18.15 2.53
N THR A 458 1.54 17.43 3.31
CA THR A 458 1.05 16.55 4.38
C THR A 458 0.50 17.37 5.55
N ALA A 459 1.15 18.49 5.88
CA ALA A 459 0.64 19.44 6.88
C ALA A 459 -0.70 20.08 6.45
N LEU A 460 -0.88 20.36 5.15
CA LEU A 460 -2.14 20.84 4.59
C LEU A 460 -3.24 19.77 4.72
N LEU A 461 -2.93 18.51 4.38
CA LEU A 461 -3.86 17.39 4.56
C LEU A 461 -4.30 17.25 6.03
N ALA A 462 -3.35 17.32 6.97
CA ALA A 462 -3.66 17.31 8.40
C ALA A 462 -4.52 18.52 8.81
N THR A 463 -4.23 19.71 8.27
CA THR A 463 -5.05 20.91 8.49
C THR A 463 -6.48 20.73 7.99
N ASP A 464 -6.67 20.13 6.81
CA ASP A 464 -8.00 19.88 6.24
C ASP A 464 -8.82 18.91 7.10
N VAL A 465 -8.22 17.78 7.51
CA VAL A 465 -8.88 16.81 8.39
C VAL A 465 -9.18 17.41 9.75
N TRP A 466 -8.28 18.22 10.32
CA TRP A 466 -8.51 18.89 11.59
C TRP A 466 -9.60 19.97 11.50
N CYS A 467 -9.65 20.73 10.41
CA CYS A 467 -10.73 21.66 10.14
C CYS A 467 -12.07 20.94 9.96
N PHE A 468 -12.09 19.77 9.34
CA PHE A 468 -13.28 18.92 9.29
C PHE A 468 -13.73 18.54 10.70
N MET A 469 -12.82 18.06 11.57
CA MET A 469 -13.16 17.74 12.96
C MET A 469 -13.70 18.94 13.73
N ALA A 470 -13.10 20.12 13.56
CA ALA A 470 -13.57 21.35 14.20
C ALA A 470 -14.96 21.77 13.71
N ARG A 471 -15.30 21.50 12.44
CA ARG A 471 -16.62 21.78 11.86
C ARG A 471 -17.68 20.74 12.23
N TYR A 472 -17.29 19.47 12.30
CA TYR A 472 -18.16 18.34 12.58
C TYR A 472 -18.45 18.19 14.08
N GLY A 473 -17.48 18.54 14.93
CA GLY A 473 -17.59 18.51 16.39
C GLY A 473 -18.38 19.68 16.98
N THR A 474 -18.28 19.86 18.30
CA THR A 474 -18.96 20.94 19.01
C THR A 474 -18.25 22.28 18.84
N ALA A 475 -18.99 23.38 18.99
CA ALA A 475 -18.40 24.72 18.98
C ALA A 475 -17.34 24.91 20.08
N GLU A 476 -17.50 24.23 21.22
CA GLU A 476 -16.56 24.19 22.33
C GLU A 476 -15.25 23.48 21.94
N LEU A 477 -15.33 22.37 21.20
CA LEU A 477 -14.16 21.66 20.67
C LEU A 477 -13.39 22.55 19.68
N CYS A 478 -14.09 23.21 18.77
CA CYS A 478 -13.49 24.17 17.84
C CYS A 478 -12.77 25.29 18.60
N LEU A 479 -13.40 25.87 19.63
CA LEU A 479 -12.78 26.87 20.49
C LEU A 479 -11.53 26.32 21.18
N HIS A 480 -11.59 25.10 21.73
CA HIS A 480 -10.44 24.46 22.36
C HIS A 480 -9.26 24.34 21.40
N HIS A 481 -9.48 23.88 20.16
CA HIS A 481 -8.44 23.78 19.14
C HIS A 481 -7.88 25.15 18.71
N VAL A 482 -8.72 26.19 18.62
CA VAL A 482 -8.27 27.57 18.35
C VAL A 482 -7.34 28.07 19.46
N VAL A 483 -7.74 27.87 20.72
CA VAL A 483 -6.92 28.24 21.88
C VAL A 483 -5.60 27.47 21.87
N LEU A 484 -5.64 26.16 21.61
CA LEU A 484 -4.44 25.31 21.52
C LEU A 484 -3.48 25.81 20.42
N ALA A 485 -3.99 26.03 19.20
CA ALA A 485 -3.19 26.51 18.07
C ALA A 485 -2.52 27.86 18.38
N ALA A 486 -3.25 28.80 19.00
CA ALA A 486 -2.70 30.08 19.41
C ALA A 486 -1.62 29.93 20.50
N HIS A 487 -1.78 29.02 21.46
CA HIS A 487 -0.75 28.71 22.45
C HIS A 487 0.51 28.14 21.80
N LEU A 488 0.36 27.21 20.85
CA LEU A 488 1.48 26.62 20.13
C LEU A 488 2.22 27.66 19.27
N ILE A 489 1.51 28.57 18.59
CA ILE A 489 2.12 29.67 17.82
C ILE A 489 3.00 30.55 18.70
N LYS A 490 2.56 30.86 19.93
CA LYS A 490 3.34 31.62 20.92
C LYS A 490 4.58 30.85 21.40
N ALA A 491 4.49 29.52 21.49
CA ALA A 491 5.58 28.66 21.95
C ALA A 491 6.60 28.32 20.85
N CYS A 492 6.26 28.48 19.56
CA CYS A 492 7.17 28.18 18.45
C CYS A 492 8.41 29.09 18.44
N PRO A 493 9.63 28.55 18.24
CA PRO A 493 10.85 29.33 18.13
C PRO A 493 10.96 29.99 16.76
N GLY A 494 11.24 31.30 16.70
CA GLY A 494 11.58 32.09 15.50
C GLY A 494 10.69 31.85 14.27
N GLU A 495 10.90 32.50 13.14
CA GLU A 495 10.19 32.11 11.91
C GLU A 495 10.54 30.67 11.50
N CYS A 496 9.54 29.79 11.49
CA CYS A 496 9.69 28.37 11.16
C CYS A 496 8.44 27.82 10.45
N TYR A 497 8.59 26.73 9.70
CA TYR A 497 7.49 26.10 8.98
C TYR A 497 6.37 25.65 9.92
N GLN A 498 6.70 25.23 11.16
CA GLN A 498 5.71 24.87 12.18
C GLN A 498 4.78 26.03 12.48
N ARG A 499 5.32 27.26 12.65
CA ARG A 499 4.47 28.44 12.88
C ARG A 499 3.60 28.72 11.66
N SER A 500 4.14 28.61 10.45
CA SER A 500 3.37 28.80 9.22
C SER A 500 2.19 27.82 9.11
N HIS A 501 2.42 26.54 9.42
CA HIS A 501 1.37 25.52 9.41
C HIS A 501 0.33 25.76 10.52
N LEU A 502 0.76 26.07 11.75
CA LEU A 502 -0.14 26.40 12.85
C LEU A 502 -0.96 27.68 12.58
N ALA A 503 -0.36 28.69 11.96
CA ALA A 503 -1.04 29.92 11.57
C ALA A 503 -2.12 29.66 10.51
N MET A 504 -1.84 28.77 9.56
CA MET A 504 -2.81 28.33 8.57
C MET A 504 -3.99 27.59 9.23
N LEU A 505 -3.71 26.68 10.17
CA LEU A 505 -4.74 26.00 10.95
C LEU A 505 -5.61 26.98 11.75
N LEU A 506 -4.97 27.85 12.53
CA LEU A 506 -5.65 28.85 13.36
C LEU A 506 -6.59 29.71 12.51
N ARG A 507 -6.10 30.23 11.38
CA ARG A 507 -6.91 31.08 10.49
C ARG A 507 -8.18 30.37 10.03
N ARG A 508 -8.03 29.13 9.58
CA ARG A 508 -9.17 28.36 9.05
C ARG A 508 -10.15 27.99 10.15
N MET A 509 -9.68 27.65 11.34
CA MET A 509 -10.54 27.37 12.49
C MET A 509 -11.29 28.60 13.00
N MET A 510 -10.67 29.78 13.01
CA MET A 510 -11.35 31.02 13.42
C MET A 510 -12.57 31.33 12.52
N PHE A 511 -12.50 30.99 11.23
CA PHE A 511 -13.65 31.12 10.31
C PHE A 511 -14.77 30.12 10.63
N LEU A 512 -14.47 29.00 11.26
CA LEU A 512 -15.47 27.98 11.64
C LEU A 512 -16.16 28.28 12.98
N MET A 513 -15.68 29.27 13.73
CA MET A 513 -16.27 29.61 15.03
C MET A 513 -17.66 30.22 14.89
N THR A 514 -18.60 29.74 15.70
CA THR A 514 -19.95 30.31 15.80
C THR A 514 -19.92 31.76 16.31
N PRO A 515 -20.92 32.62 16.00
CA PRO A 515 -20.96 34.01 16.45
C PRO A 515 -20.78 34.20 17.96
N GLN A 516 -21.34 33.33 18.80
CA GLN A 516 -21.21 33.38 20.26
C GLN A 516 -19.76 33.23 20.75
N HIS A 517 -18.96 32.46 20.01
CA HIS A 517 -17.56 32.17 20.36
C HIS A 517 -16.58 33.09 19.63
N GLN A 518 -17.02 33.88 18.64
CA GLN A 518 -16.15 34.82 17.92
C GLN A 518 -15.54 35.86 18.84
N ASP A 519 -16.24 36.31 19.89
CA ASP A 519 -15.68 37.22 20.88
C ASP A 519 -14.53 36.60 21.68
N ILE A 520 -14.59 35.28 21.92
CA ILE A 520 -13.49 34.55 22.55
C ILE A 520 -12.33 34.36 21.56
N GLY A 521 -12.63 34.09 20.29
CA GLY A 521 -11.63 34.10 19.21
C GLY A 521 -10.86 35.43 19.16
N ARG A 522 -11.57 36.56 19.20
CA ARG A 522 -10.96 37.90 19.26
C ARG A 522 -10.12 38.12 20.53
N ARG A 523 -10.50 37.53 21.67
CA ARG A 523 -9.66 37.56 22.89
C ARG A 523 -8.35 36.81 22.67
N VAL A 524 -8.41 35.64 22.04
CA VAL A 524 -7.20 34.86 21.69
C VAL A 524 -6.27 35.67 20.77
N GLU A 525 -6.83 36.33 19.75
CA GLU A 525 -6.05 37.25 18.90
C GLU A 525 -5.42 38.38 19.71
N ARG A 526 -6.20 39.04 20.58
CA ARG A 526 -5.75 40.13 21.44
C ARG A 526 -4.63 39.69 22.37
N ASP A 527 -4.72 38.49 22.94
CA ASP A 527 -3.71 37.94 23.86
C ASP A 527 -2.38 37.70 23.14
N VAL A 528 -2.42 37.18 21.90
CA VAL A 528 -1.20 37.00 21.08
C VAL A 528 -0.57 38.36 20.73
N VAL A 529 -1.38 39.32 20.28
CA VAL A 529 -0.90 40.67 19.94
C VAL A 529 -0.41 41.43 21.17
N SER A 530 -1.06 41.27 22.32
CA SER A 530 -0.66 41.88 23.59
C SER A 530 0.68 41.34 24.08
N ALA A 531 0.89 40.02 24.02
CA ALA A 531 2.17 39.41 24.34
C ALA A 531 3.30 39.92 23.43
N ALA A 532 3.03 40.11 22.14
CA ALA A 532 3.99 40.70 21.23
C ALA A 532 4.27 42.18 21.50
N GLY A 533 3.23 42.95 21.83
CA GLY A 533 3.36 44.35 22.24
C GLY A 533 4.22 44.50 23.49
N ALA A 534 4.06 43.59 24.46
CA ALA A 534 4.89 43.53 25.66
C ALA A 534 6.35 43.20 25.33
N ALA A 535 6.60 42.22 24.45
CA ALA A 535 7.96 41.88 24.02
C ALA A 535 8.66 43.03 23.30
N VAL A 536 7.97 43.70 22.35
CA VAL A 536 8.49 44.87 21.64
C VAL A 536 8.76 46.03 22.61
N THR A 537 7.85 46.26 23.56
CA THR A 537 8.00 47.36 24.53
C THR A 537 9.16 47.09 25.49
N GLY A 538 9.26 45.89 26.04
CA GLY A 538 10.38 45.50 26.89
C GLY A 538 11.73 45.63 26.20
N TRP A 539 11.83 45.18 24.94
CA TRP A 539 13.06 45.32 24.16
C TRP A 539 13.45 46.79 23.90
N LEU A 540 12.46 47.66 23.67
CA LEU A 540 12.70 49.09 23.51
C LEU A 540 13.18 49.73 24.83
N GLU A 541 12.64 49.29 25.96
CA GLU A 541 13.00 49.77 27.30
C GLU A 541 14.37 49.27 27.78
N THR A 542 14.79 48.06 27.40
CA THR A 542 16.11 47.47 27.75
C THR A 542 17.27 47.99 26.89
N GLY A 543 17.00 48.97 26.01
CA GLY A 543 18.01 49.61 25.16
C GLY A 543 18.27 48.89 23.84
N CYS A 544 17.29 48.15 23.32
CA CYS A 544 17.33 47.54 21.98
C CYS A 544 18.50 46.56 21.77
N ARG A 545 18.77 45.70 22.75
CA ARG A 545 19.91 44.77 22.72
C ARG A 545 19.70 43.69 21.66
N LEU A 546 20.75 43.40 20.87
CA LEU A 546 20.67 42.40 19.80
C LEU A 546 20.35 40.98 20.32
N GLY A 547 20.87 40.60 21.49
CA GLY A 547 20.64 39.28 22.09
C GLY A 547 19.19 39.00 22.51
N GLU A 548 18.37 40.05 22.67
CA GLU A 548 16.95 39.95 23.04
C GLU A 548 16.03 40.02 21.81
N LEU A 549 16.58 40.34 20.62
CA LEU A 549 15.81 40.55 19.39
C LEU A 549 15.15 39.27 18.88
N GLU A 550 15.69 38.10 19.19
CA GLU A 550 15.09 36.82 18.80
C GLU A 550 13.73 36.59 19.50
N ALA A 551 13.60 36.99 20.77
CA ALA A 551 12.33 36.94 21.49
C ALA A 551 11.30 37.90 20.88
N VAL A 552 11.75 39.07 20.42
CA VAL A 552 10.91 40.03 19.68
C VAL A 552 10.48 39.44 18.33
N ASN A 553 11.37 38.78 17.60
CA ASN A 553 11.05 38.12 16.33
C ASN A 553 10.01 37.00 16.50
N VAL A 554 10.13 36.19 17.55
CA VAL A 554 9.12 35.18 17.92
C VAL A 554 7.75 35.84 18.12
N ALA A 555 7.70 36.91 18.92
CA ALA A 555 6.49 37.66 19.22
C ALA A 555 5.86 38.32 17.97
N LEU A 556 6.67 38.97 17.14
CA LEU A 556 6.23 39.61 15.90
C LEU A 556 5.71 38.59 14.90
N ALA A 557 6.37 37.45 14.78
CA ALA A 557 5.93 36.38 13.90
C ALA A 557 4.63 35.70 14.38
N ALA A 558 4.43 35.59 15.71
CA ALA A 558 3.15 35.18 16.28
C ALA A 558 2.03 36.20 15.98
N SER A 559 2.33 37.50 16.04
CA SER A 559 1.37 38.55 15.64
C SER A 559 1.05 38.51 14.16
N LEU A 560 2.05 38.29 13.31
CA LEU A 560 1.87 38.13 11.86
C LEU A 560 0.93 36.97 11.54
N ALA A 561 1.05 35.84 12.26
CA ALA A 561 0.15 34.69 12.10
C ALA A 561 -1.32 35.05 12.33
N VAL A 562 -1.59 35.89 13.35
CA VAL A 562 -2.94 36.38 13.69
C VAL A 562 -3.43 37.40 12.67
N VAL A 563 -2.61 38.41 12.34
CA VAL A 563 -2.97 39.53 11.45
C VAL A 563 -3.29 39.07 10.02
N ARG A 564 -2.74 37.95 9.58
CA ARG A 564 -3.10 37.37 8.28
C ARG A 564 -4.55 36.85 8.23
N CYS A 565 -5.28 36.80 9.34
CA CYS A 565 -6.67 36.35 9.37
C CYS A 565 -7.60 37.52 9.03
N GLU A 566 -8.42 37.41 7.97
CA GLU A 566 -9.32 38.48 7.50
C GLU A 566 -10.35 38.95 8.54
N ALA A 567 -10.59 38.14 9.58
CA ALA A 567 -11.51 38.43 10.68
C ALA A 567 -10.88 39.21 11.85
N THR A 568 -9.62 39.67 11.74
CA THR A 568 -8.93 40.33 12.87
C THR A 568 -9.65 41.60 13.32
N GLY A 569 -9.86 41.72 14.63
CA GLY A 569 -10.48 42.91 15.23
C GLY A 569 -9.67 44.20 15.03
N SER A 570 -10.36 45.33 14.87
CA SER A 570 -9.75 46.66 14.66
C SER A 570 -8.77 47.08 15.78
N GLU A 571 -9.03 46.67 17.02
CA GLU A 571 -8.14 46.91 18.17
C GLU A 571 -6.80 46.18 18.03
N SER A 572 -6.82 44.91 17.60
CA SER A 572 -5.62 44.09 17.37
C SER A 572 -4.78 44.70 16.24
N VAL A 573 -5.43 45.11 15.14
CA VAL A 573 -4.77 45.80 14.02
C VAL A 573 -4.09 47.09 14.50
N SER A 574 -4.79 47.93 15.28
CA SER A 574 -4.21 49.18 15.81
C SER A 574 -2.98 48.94 16.69
N SER A 575 -2.99 47.87 17.49
CA SER A 575 -1.88 47.51 18.37
C SER A 575 -0.67 47.01 17.57
N VAL A 576 -0.91 46.26 16.50
CA VAL A 576 0.15 45.83 15.57
C VAL A 576 0.75 47.01 14.81
N LEU A 577 -0.08 47.93 14.30
CA LEU A 577 0.39 49.15 13.65
C LEU A 577 1.29 50.00 14.56
N ARG A 578 0.95 50.07 15.86
CA ARG A 578 1.78 50.74 16.86
C ARG A 578 3.14 50.07 17.04
N MET A 579 3.20 48.74 17.05
CA MET A 579 4.48 48.00 17.10
C MET A 579 5.32 48.29 15.86
N VAL A 580 4.72 48.15 14.68
CA VAL A 580 5.36 48.37 13.37
C VAL A 580 5.95 49.79 13.30
N SER A 581 5.18 50.80 13.67
CA SER A 581 5.60 52.21 13.66
C SER A 581 6.77 52.50 14.60
N ARG A 582 6.88 51.78 15.73
CA ARG A 582 7.99 51.91 16.69
C ARG A 582 9.25 51.18 16.24
N LEU A 583 9.12 50.14 15.42
CA LEU A 583 10.22 49.28 15.00
C LEU A 583 10.89 49.75 13.69
N TRP A 584 10.13 50.28 12.73
CA TRP A 584 10.67 50.78 11.46
C TRP A 584 11.81 51.81 11.62
N PRO A 585 11.73 52.81 12.52
CA PRO A 585 12.83 53.75 12.76
C PRO A 585 14.12 53.13 13.30
N ARG A 586 14.06 51.87 13.75
CA ARG A 586 15.21 51.14 14.31
C ARG A 586 15.88 50.24 13.28
N MET A 587 15.31 50.08 12.09
CA MET A 587 15.90 49.27 11.03
C MET A 587 17.08 50.01 10.40
N CYS A 588 18.27 49.40 10.45
CA CYS A 588 19.49 49.95 9.88
C CYS A 588 20.04 48.99 8.83
N VAL A 589 20.27 49.50 7.61
CA VAL A 589 20.71 48.71 6.45
C VAL A 589 22.03 47.96 6.74
N SER A 590 22.98 48.60 7.42
CA SER A 590 24.26 47.97 7.78
C SER A 590 24.09 46.81 8.77
N GLN A 591 23.14 46.92 9.71
CA GLN A 591 22.84 45.86 10.68
C GLN A 591 22.05 44.71 10.06
N VAL A 592 21.14 45.02 9.12
CA VAL A 592 20.42 44.01 8.33
C VAL A 592 21.41 43.14 7.56
N GLN A 593 22.47 43.70 7.01
CA GLN A 593 23.48 42.90 6.31
C GLN A 593 24.35 42.06 7.26
N ALA A 594 24.65 42.59 8.45
CA ALA A 594 25.57 41.96 9.38
C ALA A 594 24.92 40.88 10.27
N TYR A 595 23.62 40.99 10.60
CA TYR A 595 23.01 40.18 11.64
C TYR A 595 21.69 39.53 11.20
N ARG A 596 21.66 38.18 11.24
CA ARG A 596 20.48 37.37 10.91
C ARG A 596 19.22 37.72 11.73
N PRO A 597 19.28 37.97 13.05
CA PRO A 597 18.08 38.37 13.80
C PRO A 597 17.45 39.68 13.29
N VAL A 598 18.25 40.62 12.79
CA VAL A 598 17.75 41.89 12.23
C VAL A 598 17.12 41.67 10.85
N GLN A 599 17.67 40.75 10.04
CA GLN A 599 17.06 40.31 8.78
C GLN A 599 15.66 39.73 9.01
N CYS A 600 15.52 38.85 10.00
CA CYS A 600 14.22 38.31 10.40
C CYS A 600 13.26 39.42 10.84
N THR A 601 13.69 40.38 11.66
CA THR A 601 12.84 41.51 12.07
C THR A 601 12.36 42.31 10.86
N LEU A 602 13.26 42.65 9.93
CA LEU A 602 12.90 43.39 8.73
C LEU A 602 11.90 42.61 7.85
N ARG A 603 12.11 41.31 7.66
CA ARG A 603 11.21 40.44 6.89
C ARG A 603 9.80 40.41 7.49
N LEU A 604 9.70 40.30 8.82
CA LEU A 604 8.44 40.35 9.55
C LEU A 604 7.76 41.71 9.42
N LEU A 605 8.51 42.81 9.55
CA LEU A 605 7.98 44.16 9.37
C LEU A 605 7.44 44.37 7.96
N LEU A 606 8.18 43.96 6.94
CA LEU A 606 7.74 44.02 5.54
C LEU A 606 6.45 43.21 5.34
N SER A 607 6.40 41.98 5.86
CA SER A 607 5.23 41.10 5.75
C SER A 607 4.00 41.68 6.45
N ILE A 608 4.14 42.18 7.68
CA ILE A 608 3.04 42.80 8.44
C ILE A 608 2.57 44.07 7.75
N SER A 609 3.51 44.93 7.33
CA SER A 609 3.20 46.18 6.61
C SER A 609 2.52 45.91 5.27
N ALA A 610 2.85 44.81 4.59
CA ALA A 610 2.20 44.42 3.33
C ALA A 610 0.73 44.03 3.51
N ILE A 611 0.42 43.33 4.61
CA ILE A 611 -0.96 42.92 4.92
C ILE A 611 -1.78 44.12 5.35
N LEU A 612 -1.22 44.98 6.19
CA LEU A 612 -1.90 46.13 6.77
C LEU A 612 -1.74 47.40 5.95
N VAL A 613 -1.31 47.29 4.69
CA VAL A 613 -0.81 48.41 3.88
C VAL A 613 -1.79 49.58 3.81
N GLN A 614 -3.10 49.31 3.75
CA GLN A 614 -4.18 50.32 3.72
C GLN A 614 -4.40 51.07 5.04
N SER A 615 -3.90 50.53 6.15
CA SER A 615 -4.04 51.10 7.49
C SER A 615 -2.71 51.60 8.07
N VAL A 616 -1.59 51.39 7.37
CA VAL A 616 -0.27 51.85 7.78
C VAL A 616 -0.11 53.34 7.46
N ASP A 617 0.45 54.10 8.41
CA ASP A 617 0.72 55.52 8.23
C ASP A 617 1.70 55.78 7.07
N SER A 618 1.42 56.83 6.29
CA SER A 618 2.23 57.26 5.15
C SER A 618 3.72 57.44 5.48
N HIS A 619 4.03 57.90 6.69
CA HIS A 619 5.41 58.07 7.15
C HIS A 619 6.15 56.72 7.28
N VAL A 620 5.47 55.68 7.75
CA VAL A 620 6.04 54.33 7.87
C VAL A 620 6.30 53.72 6.48
N ILE A 621 5.41 53.97 5.52
CA ILE A 621 5.60 53.57 4.12
C ILE A 621 6.83 54.25 3.53
N CYS A 622 7.00 55.57 3.74
CA CYS A 622 8.18 56.30 3.31
C CYS A 622 9.47 55.75 3.94
N GLN A 623 9.44 55.37 5.22
CA GLN A 623 10.58 54.75 5.90
C GLN A 623 10.92 53.38 5.32
N ALA A 624 9.92 52.51 5.10
CA ALA A 624 10.11 51.20 4.49
C ALA A 624 10.74 51.31 3.10
N LEU A 625 10.23 52.21 2.24
CA LEU A 625 10.78 52.44 0.90
C LEU A 625 12.20 53.01 0.92
N THR A 626 12.52 53.87 1.90
CA THR A 626 13.87 54.40 2.08
C THR A 626 14.84 53.28 2.45
N CYS A 627 14.45 52.43 3.40
CA CYS A 627 15.21 51.26 3.80
C CYS A 627 15.42 50.30 2.61
N LEU A 628 14.36 50.00 1.84
CA LEU A 628 14.44 49.10 0.69
C LEU A 628 15.32 49.65 -0.44
N SER A 629 15.20 50.93 -0.80
CA SER A 629 16.05 51.55 -1.85
C SER A 629 17.55 51.48 -1.51
N SER A 630 17.88 51.60 -0.22
CA SER A 630 19.26 51.53 0.28
C SER A 630 19.75 50.09 0.42
N LEU A 631 18.85 49.13 0.66
CA LEU A 631 19.18 47.72 0.86
C LEU A 631 19.29 46.94 -0.46
N LEU A 632 18.38 47.20 -1.41
CA LEU A 632 18.33 46.53 -2.73
C LEU A 632 19.41 47.04 -3.70
N SER A 633 19.99 48.21 -3.44
CA SER A 633 21.21 48.68 -4.12
C SER A 633 22.48 47.94 -3.67
N GLN A 634 22.37 47.01 -2.71
CA GLN A 634 23.45 46.20 -2.18
C GLN A 634 23.11 44.71 -2.27
N LYS A 635 24.08 43.82 -2.02
CA LYS A 635 23.83 42.36 -2.02
C LYS A 635 22.96 41.98 -0.82
N CYS A 636 21.67 41.75 -1.06
CA CYS A 636 20.67 41.42 -0.05
C CYS A 636 20.39 39.90 -0.03
N PRO A 637 20.07 39.29 1.13
CA PRO A 637 19.57 37.92 1.19
C PRO A 637 18.26 37.72 0.42
N ASP A 638 18.14 36.60 -0.30
CA ASP A 638 17.00 36.31 -1.19
C ASP A 638 15.63 36.35 -0.46
N ASP A 639 15.59 35.91 0.80
CA ASP A 639 14.36 35.87 1.60
C ASP A 639 13.87 37.27 2.01
N VAL A 640 14.78 38.22 2.20
CA VAL A 640 14.44 39.63 2.43
C VAL A 640 13.99 40.30 1.13
N VAL A 641 14.61 39.94 0.00
CA VAL A 641 14.19 40.41 -1.34
C VAL A 641 12.76 39.95 -1.64
N LEU A 642 12.44 38.67 -1.42
CA LEU A 642 11.08 38.15 -1.62
C LEU A 642 10.04 38.90 -0.77
N ALA A 643 10.31 39.13 0.52
CA ALA A 643 9.41 39.89 1.37
C ALA A 643 9.28 41.37 0.95
N ALA A 644 10.35 41.95 0.41
CA ALA A 644 10.31 43.29 -0.18
C ALA A 644 9.42 43.33 -1.42
N LEU A 645 9.52 42.34 -2.31
CA LEU A 645 8.66 42.21 -3.49
C LEU A 645 7.19 42.04 -3.10
N ASP A 646 6.89 41.20 -2.11
CA ASP A 646 5.54 41.05 -1.58
C ASP A 646 4.99 42.39 -1.03
N PHE A 647 5.79 43.12 -0.27
CA PHE A 647 5.43 44.46 0.21
C PHE A 647 5.20 45.45 -0.94
N LEU A 648 6.11 45.52 -1.91
CA LEU A 648 5.98 46.41 -3.07
C LEU A 648 4.74 46.09 -3.90
N SER A 649 4.43 44.79 -4.09
CA SER A 649 3.20 44.35 -4.76
C SER A 649 1.94 44.83 -4.03
N SER A 650 1.98 44.86 -2.70
CA SER A 650 0.84 45.30 -1.87
C SER A 650 0.57 46.80 -1.97
N LEU A 651 1.58 47.62 -2.31
CA LEU A 651 1.43 49.06 -2.49
C LEU A 651 0.50 49.40 -3.66
N GLY A 652 0.31 48.48 -4.62
CA GLY A 652 -0.70 48.64 -5.68
C GLY A 652 -2.14 48.74 -5.15
N LYS A 653 -2.39 48.33 -3.90
CA LYS A 653 -3.70 48.41 -3.23
C LYS A 653 -3.93 49.74 -2.52
N LEU A 654 -2.95 50.65 -2.52
CA LEU A 654 -2.99 51.93 -1.82
C LEU A 654 -3.30 53.07 -2.78
N PHE A 655 -4.19 53.96 -2.35
CA PHE A 655 -4.24 55.31 -2.88
C PHE A 655 -3.14 56.12 -2.19
N ILE A 656 -2.14 56.57 -2.94
CA ILE A 656 -1.03 57.39 -2.42
C ILE A 656 -1.48 58.86 -2.44
N PRO A 657 -1.72 59.51 -1.28
CA PRO A 657 -2.15 60.90 -1.23
C PRO A 657 -1.12 61.85 -1.87
N PRO A 658 -1.55 62.93 -2.54
CA PRO A 658 -0.68 63.84 -3.29
C PRO A 658 0.45 64.45 -2.43
N GLU A 659 0.25 64.56 -1.11
CA GLU A 659 1.20 65.11 -0.15
C GLU A 659 2.47 64.26 0.01
N ILE A 660 2.40 62.96 -0.27
CA ILE A 660 3.53 62.02 -0.13
C ILE A 660 4.02 61.43 -1.46
N GLN A 661 3.30 61.69 -2.56
CA GLN A 661 3.65 61.20 -3.90
C GLN A 661 5.07 61.61 -4.32
N SER A 662 5.49 62.83 -3.98
CA SER A 662 6.83 63.35 -4.27
C SER A 662 7.96 62.59 -3.55
N GLN A 663 7.66 61.89 -2.46
CA GLN A 663 8.63 61.10 -1.68
C GLN A 663 8.60 59.61 -2.02
N VAL A 664 7.43 59.11 -2.43
CA VAL A 664 7.17 57.68 -2.67
C VAL A 664 7.44 57.27 -4.11
N LEU A 665 6.94 58.02 -5.10
CA LEU A 665 7.03 57.66 -6.52
C LEU A 665 8.48 57.59 -7.03
N PRO A 666 9.39 58.53 -6.71
CA PRO A 666 10.79 58.44 -7.15
C PRO A 666 11.52 57.22 -6.59
N LYS A 667 11.19 56.81 -5.35
CA LYS A 667 11.79 55.64 -4.70
C LYS A 667 11.30 54.34 -5.33
N LEU A 668 10.00 54.26 -5.66
CA LEU A 668 9.45 53.13 -6.40
C LEU A 668 10.09 53.01 -7.80
N SER A 669 10.30 54.12 -8.51
CA SER A 669 10.99 54.07 -9.81
C SER A 669 12.45 53.64 -9.70
N SER A 670 13.13 53.95 -8.58
CA SER A 670 14.51 53.49 -8.33
C SER A 670 14.63 52.02 -7.94
N LEU A 671 13.49 51.35 -7.68
CA LEU A 671 13.41 49.94 -7.30
C LEU A 671 13.01 49.02 -8.47
N ASN A 672 12.82 49.56 -9.68
CA ASN A 672 12.72 48.74 -10.89
C ASN A 672 14.10 48.13 -11.16
N ILE A 673 14.22 46.86 -10.81
CA ILE A 673 15.36 46.01 -11.10
C ILE A 673 15.13 45.48 -12.53
N ASP A 674 16.05 45.77 -13.46
CA ASP A 674 16.18 45.05 -14.73
C ASP A 674 16.63 43.59 -14.48
#